data_AF-A0A9J6EP27-F1
#
_entry.id   AF-A0A9J6EP27-F1
#
_cell.length_a   1.000
_cell.length_b   1.000
_cell.length_c   1.000
_cell.angle_alpha   90.00
_cell.angle_beta   90.00
_cell.angle_gamma   90.00
#
_symmetry.space_group_name_H-M   'P 1'
#
loop_
_entity.id
_entity.type
_entity.pdbx_description
1 polymer ?
#
loop_
_entity_poly.entity_id
_entity_poly.type
_entity_poly.pdbx_seq_one_letter_code
_entity_poly.pdbx_strand_id
1 'polypeptide(L)'
;MSKRRTDAHCFAPGCRSGYPGAPKASLFAAPREDDLRRKWERNLRRDDKPLTETSAVCEHHFEPRYILREYVHVINGCEVRTPRGKPSLVPDAVPTLLPGCPAYLSVAAPKQRPERRKAAKPPEGASRKRRRPDAPDEVCDGGEMEGMVFNAATSARLSIEAIRTLEVPANYWCRIEAVGHCDLIFVTTVISKRTKLDIFHEKAVCFMSTEGKIVAQVFYQGVLCQEKPVQSLAEATSVLEEARESPVCKGAMCKQEFKPLSSRLTAHHRAEANTAGRSVISVRCFGKVSSEGSSCAECKSLRKALLTRKSYINCRVHLPVKKTLSSRLTQQKKKTARLQNQACVLKKKLSVMLAKNVAIAEEDFNAKVALLPEKQREATLHIFKASSRKSTKGMIFSNEWVLECLIMKLKSARLNEHLRKEKILVLPSKTTLRKYLKCYRTGFGFSNKIFDVLKQKTCTMDEFLCHGGLIVDELKLSEHLSVNSEGCIDGFVDLGQFTSDKDKHSVCDHGMVIIFVPFVGKWTQILAAFATHGNINGNLLTKIMLEAVILAEKARLKVDFITSDGATWNRKMWSVMGIKASLTETKCSTLHPVDPTRKLHFLSDCPHLIKCLRNGLLRSDYETPEGRVSLQFVRKALELDGCSVTLQAMHGITGSHTNPNNFEKMKVSLAFQLFGEKVIHGLQLYKSGIEDTCGDITATLKFFKIIHDLVQMMTSRFPAEALRPSSASVEKLRSFQEYLSSWEDHTKGQKGFLSQSTAAGLRVTVSSVLSLLQYLTEKLGYRYLMTSREANTRVRIDHSCNSEGASDGRSTQPKLLGNGAVAPPRAIRVKGWRQSLAGRTTRVLLVHYSPYLAYVEMS
;
A
#
# COMPACT_ATOMS: atom_id res chain seq x y z
N MET A 1 -14.91 -13.55 -20.83
CA MET A 1 -15.23 -12.41 -21.72
C MET A 1 -14.27 -12.41 -22.91
N SER A 2 -14.78 -12.75 -24.10
CA SER A 2 -14.06 -12.61 -25.37
C SER A 2 -13.55 -11.16 -25.53
N LYS A 3 -12.29 -10.97 -25.92
CA LYS A 3 -11.79 -9.64 -26.34
C LYS A 3 -12.53 -9.28 -27.63
N ARG A 4 -13.60 -8.49 -27.51
CA ARG A 4 -14.30 -7.94 -28.67
C ARG A 4 -13.31 -7.10 -29.47
N ARG A 5 -13.29 -7.33 -30.78
CA ARG A 5 -12.47 -6.62 -31.75
C ARG A 5 -13.05 -5.19 -31.86
N THR A 6 -12.29 -4.20 -31.44
CA THR A 6 -12.59 -2.78 -31.73
C THR A 6 -12.00 -2.44 -33.09
N ASP A 7 -12.68 -1.56 -33.82
CA ASP A 7 -12.23 -1.12 -35.14
C ASP A 7 -10.82 -0.50 -35.05
N ALA A 8 -9.98 -0.82 -36.04
CA ALA A 8 -8.61 -0.31 -36.12
C ALA A 8 -8.53 1.10 -36.74
N HIS A 9 -9.67 1.65 -37.16
CA HIS A 9 -9.78 2.92 -37.87
C HIS A 9 -10.65 3.90 -37.07
N CYS A 10 -10.32 5.19 -37.14
CA CYS A 10 -11.11 6.24 -36.51
C CYS A 10 -12.46 6.42 -37.22
N PHE A 11 -13.53 6.52 -36.44
CA PHE A 11 -14.90 6.71 -36.92
C PHE A 11 -15.20 8.15 -37.35
N ALA A 12 -14.47 9.14 -36.82
CA ALA A 12 -14.74 10.56 -37.05
C ALA A 12 -14.61 10.96 -38.53
N PRO A 13 -15.48 11.85 -39.04
CA PRO A 13 -15.47 12.28 -40.45
C PRO A 13 -14.14 12.94 -40.81
N GLY A 14 -13.63 12.63 -42.02
CA GLY A 14 -12.38 13.19 -42.54
C GLY A 14 -11.10 12.69 -41.87
N CYS A 15 -11.18 11.82 -40.85
CA CYS A 15 -10.01 11.34 -40.11
C CYS A 15 -9.38 10.10 -40.74
N ARG A 16 -8.07 10.15 -41.03
CA ARG A 16 -7.29 9.02 -41.56
C ARG A 16 -6.57 8.19 -40.49
N SER A 17 -6.81 8.45 -39.21
CA SER A 17 -6.14 7.74 -38.11
C SER A 17 -6.47 6.25 -38.13
N GLY A 18 -5.43 5.41 -38.10
CA GLY A 18 -5.56 3.95 -38.17
C GLY A 18 -5.48 3.37 -39.59
N TYR A 19 -5.41 4.20 -40.64
CA TYR A 19 -5.10 3.76 -42.01
C TYR A 19 -3.57 3.68 -42.23
N PRO A 20 -3.09 2.83 -43.17
CA PRO A 20 -1.67 2.78 -43.53
C PRO A 20 -1.14 4.16 -43.97
N GLY A 21 -0.02 4.60 -43.40
CA GLY A 21 0.62 5.89 -43.73
C GLY A 21 0.19 7.10 -42.87
N ALA A 22 -0.82 6.96 -42.01
CA ALA A 22 -1.23 8.03 -41.09
C ALA A 22 -0.37 8.07 -39.80
N PRO A 23 -0.19 9.24 -39.17
CA PRO A 23 0.51 9.36 -37.89
C PRO A 23 -0.15 8.50 -36.81
N LYS A 24 0.67 7.90 -35.93
CA LYS A 24 0.18 7.01 -34.86
C LYS A 24 -0.59 7.83 -33.81
N ALA A 25 -1.90 7.63 -33.76
CA ALA A 25 -2.79 8.20 -32.75
C ALA A 25 -3.38 7.11 -31.86
N SER A 26 -3.64 7.45 -30.59
CA SER A 26 -4.35 6.57 -29.66
C SER A 26 -5.84 6.48 -30.03
N LEU A 27 -6.38 5.26 -30.15
CA LEU A 27 -7.79 5.00 -30.44
C LEU A 27 -8.54 4.63 -29.16
N PHE A 28 -9.69 5.27 -28.94
CA PHE A 28 -10.59 5.04 -27.82
C PHE A 28 -11.88 4.38 -28.33
N ALA A 29 -12.30 3.29 -27.70
CA ALA A 29 -13.56 2.62 -28.04
C ALA A 29 -14.76 3.49 -27.67
N ALA A 30 -15.85 3.39 -28.44
CA ALA A 30 -17.11 4.04 -28.11
C ALA A 30 -17.62 3.61 -26.71
N PRO A 31 -18.22 4.52 -25.92
CA PRO A 31 -18.79 4.21 -24.61
C PRO A 31 -19.89 3.14 -24.70
N ARG A 32 -20.04 2.34 -23.63
CA ARG A 32 -21.13 1.35 -23.51
C ARG A 32 -22.45 1.98 -23.04
N GLU A 33 -22.36 3.10 -22.35
CA GLU A 33 -23.54 3.82 -21.87
C GLU A 33 -24.22 4.52 -23.04
N ASP A 34 -25.49 4.20 -23.28
CA ASP A 34 -26.24 4.68 -24.44
C ASP A 34 -26.34 6.21 -24.49
N ASP A 35 -26.46 6.86 -23.33
CA ASP A 35 -26.55 8.33 -23.25
C ASP A 35 -25.25 9.01 -23.69
N LEU A 36 -24.09 8.48 -23.28
CA LEU A 36 -22.80 9.03 -23.66
C LEU A 36 -22.44 8.67 -25.10
N ARG A 37 -22.82 7.47 -25.56
CA ARG A 37 -22.66 7.05 -26.96
C ARG A 37 -23.49 7.92 -27.91
N ARG A 38 -24.75 8.23 -27.57
CA ARG A 38 -25.59 9.19 -28.31
C ARG A 38 -25.02 10.61 -28.28
N LYS A 39 -24.34 11.03 -27.20
CA LYS A 39 -23.60 12.31 -27.16
C LYS A 39 -22.41 12.31 -28.12
N TRP A 40 -21.65 11.20 -28.19
CA TRP A 40 -20.54 11.07 -29.14
C TRP A 40 -21.03 11.09 -30.58
N GLU A 41 -22.09 10.35 -30.89
CA GLU A 41 -22.70 10.31 -32.22
C GLU A 41 -23.19 11.70 -32.67
N ARG A 42 -23.92 12.42 -31.80
CA ARG A 42 -24.35 13.80 -32.06
C ARG A 42 -23.20 14.76 -32.32
N ASN A 43 -22.08 14.61 -31.62
CA ASN A 43 -20.93 15.51 -31.80
C ASN A 43 -20.05 15.15 -33.01
N LEU A 44 -20.01 13.88 -33.41
CA LEU A 44 -19.28 13.43 -34.60
C LEU A 44 -20.02 13.74 -35.90
N ARG A 45 -21.34 14.04 -35.82
CA ARG A 45 -22.17 14.58 -36.92
C ARG A 45 -22.03 13.80 -38.22
N ARG A 46 -22.20 12.49 -38.12
CA ARG A 46 -21.99 11.55 -39.23
C ARG A 46 -23.31 10.85 -39.54
N ASP A 47 -23.95 11.22 -40.66
CA ASP A 47 -25.28 10.72 -41.04
C ASP A 47 -25.22 9.46 -41.93
N ASP A 48 -24.06 9.16 -42.52
CA ASP A 48 -23.87 8.00 -43.41
C ASP A 48 -23.72 6.66 -42.66
N LYS A 49 -23.34 6.69 -41.37
CA LYS A 49 -23.09 5.48 -40.58
C LYS A 49 -23.35 5.70 -39.09
N PRO A 50 -24.08 4.79 -38.39
CA PRO A 50 -24.33 4.89 -36.96
C PRO A 50 -23.14 4.46 -36.10
N LEU A 51 -23.01 5.03 -34.90
CA LEU A 51 -21.93 4.74 -33.96
C LEU A 51 -22.20 3.46 -33.13
N THR A 52 -21.54 2.37 -33.50
CA THR A 52 -21.66 1.07 -32.81
C THR A 52 -20.68 0.93 -31.65
N GLU A 53 -20.92 -0.02 -30.73
CA GLU A 53 -20.01 -0.33 -29.61
C GLU A 53 -18.61 -0.82 -30.05
N THR A 54 -18.45 -1.24 -31.31
CA THR A 54 -17.17 -1.68 -31.88
C THR A 54 -16.37 -0.54 -32.49
N SER A 55 -17.00 0.62 -32.71
CA SER A 55 -16.38 1.80 -33.31
C SER A 55 -15.33 2.42 -32.39
N ALA A 56 -14.32 3.07 -32.98
CA ALA A 56 -13.24 3.73 -32.25
C ALA A 56 -13.02 5.17 -32.73
N VAL A 57 -12.68 6.09 -31.83
CA VAL A 57 -12.39 7.50 -32.13
C VAL A 57 -10.99 7.84 -31.63
N CYS A 58 -10.19 8.53 -32.45
CA CYS A 58 -8.81 8.85 -32.10
C CYS A 58 -8.69 10.09 -31.20
N GLU A 59 -7.52 10.22 -30.56
CA GLU A 59 -7.24 11.28 -29.59
C GLU A 59 -7.29 12.72 -30.14
N HIS A 60 -7.22 12.92 -31.45
CA HIS A 60 -7.33 14.25 -32.06
C HIS A 60 -8.73 14.87 -31.96
N HIS A 61 -9.74 14.05 -31.69
CA HIS A 61 -11.12 14.51 -31.58
C HIS A 61 -11.52 14.93 -30.15
N PHE A 62 -10.63 14.74 -29.18
CA PHE A 62 -10.84 15.09 -27.79
C PHE A 62 -9.91 16.23 -27.38
N GLU A 63 -10.38 17.12 -26.52
CA GLU A 63 -9.48 18.10 -25.91
C GLU A 63 -8.42 17.39 -25.06
N PRO A 64 -7.14 17.84 -25.10
CA PRO A 64 -6.05 17.20 -24.38
C PRO A 64 -6.30 16.97 -22.87
N ARG A 65 -7.10 17.84 -22.23
CA ARG A 65 -7.46 17.73 -20.80
C ARG A 65 -8.29 16.49 -20.47
N TYR A 66 -9.04 15.97 -21.42
CA TYR A 66 -9.85 14.77 -21.24
C TYR A 66 -9.07 13.48 -21.47
N ILE A 67 -7.80 13.57 -21.92
CA ILE A 67 -6.93 12.44 -22.18
C ILE A 67 -5.97 12.25 -20.99
N LEU A 68 -6.20 11.18 -20.23
CA LEU A 68 -5.34 10.78 -19.12
C LEU A 68 -4.10 10.07 -19.66
N ARG A 69 -2.96 10.79 -19.69
CA ARG A 69 -1.63 10.23 -20.02
C ARG A 69 -0.81 9.84 -18.79
N GLU A 70 -1.19 10.28 -17.61
CA GLU A 70 -0.48 10.02 -16.35
C GLU A 70 -1.42 9.43 -15.28
N TYR A 71 -0.86 8.69 -14.33
CA TYR A 71 -1.49 8.34 -13.05
C TYR A 71 -1.00 9.34 -12.01
N VAL A 72 -1.91 10.09 -11.39
CA VAL A 72 -1.59 10.97 -10.26
C VAL A 72 -1.77 10.19 -8.95
N HIS A 73 -0.64 9.79 -8.37
CA HIS A 73 -0.37 9.35 -7.01
C HIS A 73 -0.43 10.48 -5.98
N VAL A 74 -1.15 10.41 -4.86
CA VAL A 74 -0.77 11.20 -3.66
C VAL A 74 -0.19 10.24 -2.65
N ILE A 75 1.12 10.32 -2.42
CA ILE A 75 1.85 9.49 -1.45
C ILE A 75 2.45 10.45 -0.43
N ASN A 76 2.07 10.31 0.85
CA ASN A 76 2.54 11.15 1.95
C ASN A 76 2.35 12.67 1.71
N GLY A 77 1.26 13.07 1.05
CA GLY A 77 0.98 14.47 0.73
C GLY A 77 1.71 15.04 -0.48
N CYS A 78 2.56 14.25 -1.15
CA CYS A 78 3.23 14.64 -2.40
C CYS A 78 2.55 14.00 -3.62
N GLU A 79 2.26 14.81 -4.65
CA GLU A 79 1.80 14.31 -5.94
C GLU A 79 2.94 13.60 -6.70
N VAL A 80 2.80 12.30 -6.94
CA VAL A 80 3.69 11.47 -7.74
C VAL A 80 2.98 11.11 -9.05
N ARG A 81 3.50 11.60 -10.18
CA ARG A 81 2.92 11.36 -11.51
C ARG A 81 3.67 10.25 -12.23
N THR A 82 2.96 9.21 -12.68
CA THR A 82 3.54 8.07 -13.43
C THR A 82 2.92 7.96 -14.82
N PRO A 83 3.70 7.87 -15.91
CA PRO A 83 3.14 7.79 -17.27
C PRO A 83 2.33 6.49 -17.49
N ARG A 84 1.22 6.60 -18.21
CA ARG A 84 0.37 5.46 -18.61
C ARG A 84 0.92 4.82 -19.88
N GLY A 85 0.94 3.48 -19.92
CA GLY A 85 1.32 2.73 -21.14
C GLY A 85 0.29 2.78 -22.27
N LYS A 86 -0.98 3.09 -21.96
CA LYS A 86 -2.03 3.43 -22.94
C LYS A 86 -2.82 4.63 -22.39
N PRO A 87 -2.96 5.73 -23.15
CA PRO A 87 -3.85 6.82 -22.77
C PRO A 87 -5.29 6.30 -22.57
N SER A 88 -6.05 6.95 -21.70
CA SER A 88 -7.48 6.67 -21.51
C SER A 88 -8.25 7.98 -21.38
N LEU A 89 -9.53 7.98 -21.71
CA LEU A 89 -10.38 9.15 -21.50
C LEU A 89 -10.89 9.23 -20.05
N VAL A 90 -11.25 10.44 -19.60
CA VAL A 90 -12.09 10.62 -18.40
C VAL A 90 -13.52 10.13 -18.68
N PRO A 91 -14.30 9.72 -17.65
CA PRO A 91 -15.63 9.15 -17.85
C PRO A 91 -16.60 10.01 -18.68
N ASP A 92 -16.57 11.34 -18.53
CA ASP A 92 -17.48 12.26 -19.21
C ASP A 92 -16.90 12.88 -20.49
N ALA A 93 -15.79 12.34 -21.01
CA ALA A 93 -15.16 12.88 -22.21
C ALA A 93 -16.07 12.70 -23.44
N VAL A 94 -16.24 13.77 -24.20
CA VAL A 94 -16.96 13.76 -25.48
C VAL A 94 -16.05 14.31 -26.59
N PRO A 95 -16.11 13.76 -27.81
CA PRO A 95 -15.34 14.28 -28.93
C PRO A 95 -15.97 15.58 -29.37
N THR A 96 -15.25 16.70 -29.30
CA THR A 96 -15.75 18.03 -29.70
C THR A 96 -14.91 18.69 -30.78
N LEU A 97 -13.78 18.08 -31.14
CA LEU A 97 -12.84 18.59 -32.14
C LEU A 97 -12.94 17.74 -33.41
N LEU A 98 -13.09 18.39 -34.55
CA LEU A 98 -13.14 17.73 -35.87
C LEU A 98 -12.10 18.34 -36.80
N PRO A 99 -10.79 18.08 -36.57
CA PRO A 99 -9.73 18.55 -37.45
C PRO A 99 -9.89 17.90 -38.83
N GLY A 100 -10.21 18.71 -39.84
CA GLY A 100 -10.55 18.25 -41.20
C GLY A 100 -11.95 18.63 -41.67
N CYS A 101 -12.78 19.18 -40.78
CA CYS A 101 -14.10 19.75 -41.10
C CYS A 101 -14.11 21.28 -40.87
N PRO A 102 -15.08 22.04 -41.44
CA PRO A 102 -15.21 23.48 -41.20
C PRO A 102 -15.21 23.86 -39.71
N ALA A 103 -14.51 24.94 -39.35
CA ALA A 103 -14.21 25.31 -37.96
C ALA A 103 -15.46 25.48 -37.07
N TYR A 104 -16.60 25.89 -37.64
CA TYR A 104 -17.86 26.06 -36.92
C TYR A 104 -18.46 24.75 -36.40
N LEU A 105 -17.99 23.58 -36.88
CA LEU A 105 -18.44 22.26 -36.42
C LEU A 105 -17.67 21.78 -35.17
N SER A 106 -16.52 22.39 -34.85
CA SER A 106 -15.77 22.08 -33.63
C SER A 106 -16.18 23.06 -32.52
N VAL A 107 -16.69 22.54 -31.40
CA VAL A 107 -17.09 23.38 -30.25
C VAL A 107 -16.09 23.20 -29.11
N ALA A 108 -15.16 24.14 -28.97
CA ALA A 108 -14.22 24.15 -27.84
C ALA A 108 -14.99 24.40 -26.53
N ALA A 109 -14.76 23.56 -25.52
CA ALA A 109 -15.44 23.68 -24.25
C ALA A 109 -14.82 24.81 -23.38
N PRO A 110 -15.58 25.39 -22.43
CA PRO A 110 -15.16 26.59 -21.69
C PRO A 110 -13.82 26.42 -20.95
N LYS A 111 -13.05 27.51 -20.85
CA LYS A 111 -11.80 27.57 -20.05
C LYS A 111 -12.13 27.37 -18.56
N GLN A 112 -11.42 26.45 -17.92
CA GLN A 112 -11.64 26.11 -16.50
C GLN A 112 -11.19 27.28 -15.61
N ARG A 113 -12.04 27.68 -14.64
CA ARG A 113 -11.69 28.68 -13.62
C ARG A 113 -10.62 28.09 -12.69
N PRO A 114 -9.53 28.81 -12.35
CA PRO A 114 -8.46 28.26 -11.51
C PRO A 114 -9.02 27.84 -10.14
N GLU A 115 -8.76 26.59 -9.74
CA GLU A 115 -9.21 26.06 -8.45
C GLU A 115 -8.58 26.85 -7.29
N ARG A 116 -9.43 27.33 -6.39
CA ARG A 116 -9.05 27.98 -5.14
C ARG A 116 -8.27 26.95 -4.30
N ARG A 117 -6.97 27.16 -4.09
CA ARG A 117 -6.11 26.31 -3.26
C ARG A 117 -6.76 26.12 -1.88
N LYS A 118 -7.31 24.93 -1.62
CA LYS A 118 -7.73 24.52 -0.27
C LYS A 118 -6.46 24.29 0.55
N ALA A 119 -6.30 25.07 1.61
CA ALA A 119 -5.19 24.93 2.56
C ALA A 119 -5.13 23.50 3.11
N ALA A 120 -3.93 22.93 3.18
CA ALA A 120 -3.69 21.60 3.73
C ALA A 120 -4.09 21.55 5.21
N LYS A 121 -4.82 20.49 5.61
CA LYS A 121 -5.12 20.20 7.01
C LYS A 121 -3.82 19.79 7.75
N PRO A 122 -3.54 20.33 8.94
CA PRO A 122 -2.45 19.84 9.79
C PRO A 122 -2.80 18.45 10.36
N PRO A 123 -1.80 17.63 10.73
CA PRO A 123 -2.02 16.31 11.31
C PRO A 123 -2.71 16.40 12.68
N GLU A 124 -3.73 15.58 12.89
CA GLU A 124 -4.45 15.41 14.16
C GLU A 124 -3.61 14.56 15.13
N GLY A 125 -3.25 15.14 16.28
CA GLY A 125 -2.48 14.47 17.32
C GLY A 125 -1.87 15.37 18.39
N ALA A 126 -2.51 16.49 18.73
CA ALA A 126 -2.32 17.18 20.01
C ALA A 126 -3.62 17.95 20.32
N SER A 127 -4.25 17.58 21.42
CA SER A 127 -5.55 18.08 21.88
C SER A 127 -5.52 19.59 22.13
N ARG A 128 -6.47 20.29 21.52
CA ARG A 128 -6.80 21.69 21.81
C ARG A 128 -7.51 21.79 23.17
N LYS A 129 -7.01 22.64 24.05
CA LYS A 129 -7.86 23.51 24.87
C LYS A 129 -7.43 24.96 24.64
N ARG A 130 -8.24 25.67 23.85
CA ARG A 130 -8.35 27.12 23.90
C ARG A 130 -9.33 27.46 25.01
N ARG A 131 -8.85 28.20 26.01
CA ARG A 131 -9.48 29.40 26.57
C ARG A 131 -8.44 30.05 27.49
N ARG A 132 -8.14 31.33 27.20
CA ARG A 132 -7.67 32.29 28.21
C ARG A 132 -8.62 32.22 29.40
N PRO A 133 -8.15 32.26 30.65
CA PRO A 133 -8.03 33.55 31.36
C PRO A 133 -6.83 33.59 32.35
N ASP A 134 -6.14 34.73 32.48
CA ASP A 134 -6.16 35.66 33.64
C ASP A 134 -5.19 35.15 34.74
N ALA A 135 -4.48 35.97 35.53
CA ALA A 135 -4.95 37.14 36.25
C ALA A 135 -3.71 37.87 36.89
N PRO A 136 -3.82 38.66 37.96
CA PRO A 136 -3.54 40.09 37.94
C PRO A 136 -2.43 40.48 38.95
N ASP A 137 -2.10 41.76 39.00
CA ASP A 137 -1.84 42.45 40.27
C ASP A 137 -2.23 43.93 40.09
N GLU A 138 -3.38 44.27 40.67
CA GLU A 138 -3.79 45.62 41.05
C GLU A 138 -4.15 45.57 42.55
N VAL A 139 -3.51 46.41 43.36
CA VAL A 139 -4.01 46.99 44.62
C VAL A 139 -3.21 48.31 44.79
N CYS A 140 -3.70 49.49 45.17
CA CYS A 140 -4.96 49.99 45.75
C CYS A 140 -5.38 51.25 44.93
N ASP A 141 -6.63 51.47 44.57
CA ASP A 141 -7.77 51.99 45.35
C ASP A 141 -7.51 53.19 46.28
N GLY A 142 -8.32 54.24 46.07
CA GLY A 142 -8.87 55.08 47.13
C GLY A 142 -8.22 56.43 47.45
N GLY A 143 -8.84 57.53 47.00
CA GLY A 143 -9.03 58.73 47.83
C GLY A 143 -8.32 60.03 47.42
N GLU A 144 -9.13 61.01 46.97
CA GLU A 144 -9.21 62.42 47.42
C GLU A 144 -7.90 63.23 47.66
N MET A 145 -7.72 64.51 47.33
CA MET A 145 -8.52 65.64 46.86
C MET A 145 -7.51 66.75 46.48
N GLU A 146 -7.86 67.59 45.49
CA GLU A 146 -7.46 68.99 45.30
C GLU A 146 -5.98 69.45 45.35
N GLY A 147 -5.60 70.16 44.27
CA GLY A 147 -4.97 71.47 44.45
C GLY A 147 -3.52 71.64 43.97
N MET A 148 -3.41 72.38 42.87
CA MET A 148 -2.40 73.41 42.59
C MET A 148 -1.06 73.07 41.93
N VAL A 149 -0.95 73.64 40.71
CA VAL A 149 0.17 74.36 40.10
C VAL A 149 0.76 73.70 38.84
N PHE A 150 0.41 74.34 37.71
CA PHE A 150 1.19 74.36 36.48
C PHE A 150 2.69 74.50 36.76
N ASN A 151 3.51 73.61 36.22
CA ASN A 151 4.81 74.03 35.71
C ASN A 151 5.12 73.30 34.41
N ALA A 152 5.03 74.07 33.32
CA ALA A 152 5.51 73.69 32.01
C ALA A 152 7.02 73.42 32.07
N ALA A 153 7.41 72.16 31.93
CA ALA A 153 8.77 71.80 31.52
C ALA A 153 8.73 71.51 30.02
N THR A 154 8.90 72.60 29.27
CA THR A 154 9.25 72.72 27.86
C THR A 154 9.72 71.41 27.21
N SER A 155 8.99 70.96 26.18
CA SER A 155 9.52 70.04 25.17
C SER A 155 10.81 70.67 24.63
N ALA A 156 11.95 70.22 25.12
CA ALA A 156 13.25 70.60 24.59
C ALA A 156 13.30 70.02 23.17
N ARG A 157 12.94 70.85 22.19
CA ARG A 157 13.20 70.55 20.79
C ARG A 157 14.68 70.21 20.68
N LEU A 158 14.98 69.01 20.18
CA LEU A 158 16.34 68.56 19.96
C LEU A 158 17.07 69.62 19.14
N SER A 159 18.00 70.33 19.76
CA SER A 159 18.81 71.34 19.09
C SER A 159 20.00 70.67 18.41
N ILE A 160 20.51 71.30 17.37
CA ILE A 160 21.68 70.79 16.66
C ILE A 160 22.93 70.74 17.57
N GLU A 161 23.02 71.67 18.53
CA GLU A 161 24.03 71.69 19.59
C GLU A 161 24.00 70.41 20.45
N ALA A 162 22.81 69.87 20.74
CA ALA A 162 22.71 68.60 21.46
C ALA A 162 23.28 67.44 20.62
N ILE A 163 22.97 67.38 19.31
CA ILE A 163 23.51 66.34 18.42
C ILE A 163 25.04 66.45 18.26
N ARG A 164 25.62 67.66 18.36
CA ARG A 164 27.09 67.83 18.39
C ARG A 164 27.77 67.16 19.58
N THR A 165 27.04 66.78 20.62
CA THR A 165 27.59 65.98 21.74
C THR A 165 27.66 64.49 21.47
N LEU A 166 27.12 64.00 20.34
CA LEU A 166 27.20 62.59 19.98
C LEU A 166 28.64 62.13 19.78
N GLU A 167 28.97 61.02 20.44
CA GLU A 167 30.23 60.32 20.25
C GLU A 167 30.25 59.59 18.90
N VAL A 168 31.46 59.41 18.35
CA VAL A 168 31.63 58.61 17.13
C VAL A 168 31.38 57.13 17.45
N PRO A 169 30.61 56.39 16.64
CA PRO A 169 30.18 55.03 16.98
C PRO A 169 31.34 54.00 17.00
N ALA A 170 32.47 54.30 16.36
CA ALA A 170 33.70 53.51 16.49
C ALA A 170 34.94 54.33 16.07
N ASN A 171 36.12 53.84 16.42
CA ASN A 171 37.42 54.51 16.21
C ASN A 171 37.76 54.80 14.73
N TYR A 172 37.05 54.18 13.78
CA TYR A 172 37.22 54.37 12.33
C TYR A 172 36.12 55.24 11.69
N TRP A 173 35.21 55.79 12.51
CA TRP A 173 34.29 56.84 12.11
C TRP A 173 34.90 58.20 12.44
N CYS A 174 34.65 59.17 11.57
CA CYS A 174 35.07 60.53 11.73
C CYS A 174 33.82 61.42 11.78
N ARG A 175 33.79 62.33 12.75
CA ARG A 175 32.82 63.41 12.80
C ARG A 175 33.37 64.58 11.99
N ILE A 176 32.59 65.05 11.03
CA ILE A 176 32.89 66.20 10.20
C ILE A 176 31.84 67.26 10.52
N GLU A 177 32.30 68.38 11.05
CA GLU A 177 31.50 69.60 11.21
C GLU A 177 31.51 70.32 9.86
N ALA A 178 30.40 70.23 9.13
CA ALA A 178 30.32 70.74 7.77
C ALA A 178 29.88 72.21 7.77
N VAL A 179 30.40 72.98 6.80
CA VAL A 179 29.99 74.37 6.52
C VAL A 179 29.05 74.33 5.30
N GLY A 180 27.75 74.61 5.48
CA GLY A 180 26.74 74.64 4.39
C GLY A 180 25.45 73.87 4.71
N HIS A 181 24.83 73.24 3.70
CA HIS A 181 23.49 72.59 3.75
C HIS A 181 23.37 71.32 4.63
N CYS A 182 24.38 70.97 5.42
CA CYS A 182 24.33 69.89 6.41
C CYS A 182 25.04 70.34 7.68
N ASP A 183 24.43 70.07 8.84
CA ASP A 183 24.94 70.61 10.11
C ASP A 183 25.97 69.70 10.79
N LEU A 184 25.81 68.38 10.67
CA LEU A 184 26.75 67.41 11.24
C LEU A 184 26.78 66.11 10.43
N ILE A 185 27.98 65.62 10.13
CA ILE A 185 28.15 64.41 9.33
C ILE A 185 29.05 63.42 10.07
N PHE A 186 28.60 62.17 10.19
CA PHE A 186 29.42 61.04 10.63
C PHE A 186 29.76 60.19 9.43
N VAL A 187 31.04 59.94 9.16
CA VAL A 187 31.48 59.17 8.00
C VAL A 187 32.51 58.12 8.36
N THR A 188 32.56 57.03 7.58
CA THR A 188 33.72 56.13 7.56
C THR A 188 34.59 56.46 6.35
N THR A 189 35.89 56.66 6.55
CA THR A 189 36.80 57.05 5.47
C THR A 189 37.70 55.89 5.06
N VAL A 190 37.70 55.53 3.78
CA VAL A 190 38.55 54.45 3.25
C VAL A 190 39.57 55.01 2.26
N ILE A 191 40.84 55.04 2.67
CA ILE A 191 41.96 55.56 1.86
C ILE A 191 42.53 54.46 0.96
N SER A 192 42.74 54.73 -0.33
CA SER A 192 43.32 53.77 -1.28
C SER A 192 44.75 54.14 -1.62
N LYS A 193 45.73 53.31 -1.26
CA LYS A 193 47.11 53.47 -1.74
C LYS A 193 47.31 52.63 -3.00
N ARG A 194 47.23 53.25 -4.17
CA ARG A 194 47.89 52.81 -5.42
C ARG A 194 47.71 53.88 -6.50
N THR A 195 48.74 54.72 -6.64
CA THR A 195 49.01 55.75 -7.68
C THR A 195 48.46 57.17 -7.52
N LYS A 196 47.28 57.40 -6.90
CA LYS A 196 46.84 58.71 -6.35
C LYS A 196 46.07 58.45 -5.04
N LEU A 197 46.12 59.39 -4.09
CA LEU A 197 45.38 59.32 -2.82
C LEU A 197 43.89 59.56 -3.08
N ASP A 198 43.14 58.48 -3.34
CA ASP A 198 41.68 58.53 -3.44
C ASP A 198 41.07 58.30 -2.05
N ILE A 199 40.43 59.33 -1.51
CA ILE A 199 39.69 59.33 -0.25
C ILE A 199 38.20 59.20 -0.58
N PHE A 200 37.51 58.24 0.05
CA PHE A 200 36.08 58.02 -0.18
C PHE A 200 35.38 57.63 1.12
N HIS A 201 34.16 58.13 1.31
CA HIS A 201 33.32 57.81 2.46
C HIS A 201 32.40 56.62 2.15
N GLU A 202 32.63 55.48 2.82
CA GLU A 202 31.88 54.25 2.55
C GLU A 202 30.49 54.26 3.18
N LYS A 203 30.37 54.85 4.37
CA LYS A 203 29.12 55.13 5.06
C LYS A 203 29.12 56.59 5.46
N ALA A 204 27.97 57.27 5.32
CA ALA A 204 27.78 58.62 5.81
C ALA A 204 26.39 58.76 6.44
N VAL A 205 26.32 59.38 7.62
CA VAL A 205 25.07 59.77 8.26
C VAL A 205 25.10 61.28 8.43
N CYS A 206 24.23 61.98 7.73
CA CYS A 206 24.11 63.43 7.75
C CYS A 206 22.91 63.83 8.59
N PHE A 207 23.11 64.69 9.58
CA PHE A 207 22.02 65.33 10.33
C PHE A 207 21.83 66.75 9.78
N MET A 208 20.59 67.07 9.45
CA MET A 208 20.20 68.38 8.91
C MET A 208 19.03 68.93 9.69
N SER A 209 19.07 70.22 10.02
CA SER A 209 17.98 70.97 10.61
C SER A 209 17.14 71.63 9.52
N THR A 210 15.92 71.15 9.33
CA THR A 210 14.93 71.76 8.42
C THR A 210 13.69 72.16 9.24
N GLU A 211 13.35 73.45 9.22
CA GLU A 211 12.16 74.02 9.90
C GLU A 211 12.00 73.60 11.38
N GLY A 212 13.12 73.50 12.12
CA GLY A 212 13.12 73.14 13.54
C GLY A 212 12.95 71.65 13.84
N LYS A 213 13.05 70.77 12.83
CA LYS A 213 13.15 69.32 12.97
C LYS A 213 14.49 68.84 12.46
N ILE A 214 15.07 67.85 13.13
CA ILE A 214 16.33 67.26 12.68
C ILE A 214 16.05 65.97 11.93
N VAL A 215 16.61 65.85 10.73
CA VAL A 215 16.47 64.67 9.88
C VAL A 215 17.85 64.02 9.69
N ALA A 216 17.92 62.72 9.97
CA ALA A 216 19.09 61.89 9.71
C ALA A 216 18.96 61.21 8.34
N GLN A 217 19.90 61.50 7.45
CA GLN A 217 20.03 60.87 6.14
C GLN A 217 21.21 59.90 6.14
N VAL A 218 20.95 58.62 5.87
CA VAL A 218 21.96 57.55 5.85
C VAL A 218 22.29 57.18 4.42
N PHE A 219 23.58 57.32 4.08
CA PHE A 219 24.16 57.01 2.79
C PHE A 219 25.11 55.82 2.89
N TYR A 220 24.95 54.84 1.99
CA TYR A 220 25.89 53.75 1.80
C TYR A 220 26.49 53.86 0.40
N GLN A 221 27.82 53.92 0.30
CA GLN A 221 28.54 54.16 -0.95
C GLN A 221 28.03 55.39 -1.74
N GLY A 222 27.54 56.42 -1.05
CA GLY A 222 26.99 57.63 -1.67
C GLY A 222 25.55 57.50 -2.20
N VAL A 223 24.86 56.38 -1.95
CA VAL A 223 23.43 56.21 -2.24
C VAL A 223 22.62 56.50 -0.98
N LEU A 224 21.67 57.44 -1.04
CA LEU A 224 20.72 57.69 0.04
C LEU A 224 19.82 56.46 0.22
N CYS A 225 19.88 55.84 1.39
CA CYS A 225 19.19 54.58 1.66
C CYS A 225 18.07 54.74 2.70
N GLN A 226 18.18 55.73 3.57
CA GLN A 226 17.19 55.99 4.62
C GLN A 226 17.21 57.48 4.98
N GLU A 227 16.03 58.03 5.22
CA GLU A 227 15.82 59.37 5.73
C GLU A 227 14.83 59.26 6.89
N LYS A 228 15.23 59.70 8.08
CA LYS A 228 14.45 59.52 9.31
C LYS A 228 14.46 60.81 10.14
N PRO A 229 13.30 61.36 10.52
CA PRO A 229 13.24 62.45 11.48
C PRO A 229 13.64 61.94 12.87
N VAL A 230 14.40 62.74 13.60
CA VAL A 230 14.97 62.39 14.90
C VAL A 230 14.51 63.42 15.93
N GLN A 231 13.88 62.95 17.00
CA GLN A 231 13.28 63.80 18.04
C GLN A 231 14.04 63.75 19.36
N SER A 232 14.95 62.77 19.56
CA SER A 232 15.79 62.65 20.75
C SER A 232 17.23 62.27 20.44
N LEU A 233 18.15 62.53 21.37
CA LEU A 233 19.56 62.15 21.26
C LEU A 233 19.74 60.62 21.19
N ALA A 234 18.89 59.87 21.89
CA ALA A 234 18.88 58.41 21.87
C ALA A 234 18.51 57.86 20.48
N GLU A 235 17.54 58.48 19.81
CA GLU A 235 17.19 58.13 18.43
C GLU A 235 18.32 58.45 17.44
N ALA A 236 19.01 59.58 17.63
CA ALA A 236 20.15 59.96 16.80
C ALA A 236 21.30 58.93 16.93
N THR A 237 21.58 58.50 18.17
CA THR A 237 22.58 57.47 18.48
C THR A 237 22.21 56.12 17.87
N SER A 238 20.93 55.73 17.96
CA SER A 238 20.44 54.47 17.38
C SER A 238 20.60 54.44 15.85
N VAL A 239 20.39 55.56 15.14
CA VAL A 239 20.62 55.63 13.69
C VAL A 239 22.10 55.44 13.34
N LEU A 240 23.02 55.96 14.17
CA LEU A 240 24.46 55.79 13.97
C LEU A 240 24.93 54.34 14.20
N GLU A 241 24.43 53.67 15.24
CA GLU A 241 24.74 52.26 15.48
C GLU A 241 24.12 51.33 14.41
N GLU A 242 22.89 51.60 13.96
CA GLU A 242 22.30 50.85 12.84
C GLU A 242 23.12 51.01 11.55
N ALA A 243 23.64 52.23 11.30
CA ALA A 243 24.51 52.48 10.17
C ALA A 243 25.86 51.76 10.30
N ARG A 244 26.41 51.66 11.52
CA ARG A 244 27.63 50.91 11.81
C ARG A 244 27.48 49.42 11.51
N GLU A 245 26.43 48.78 11.97
CA GLU A 245 26.23 47.33 11.84
C GLU A 245 25.79 46.91 10.43
N SER A 246 25.20 47.82 9.64
CA SER A 246 24.68 47.51 8.31
C SER A 246 25.78 47.17 7.29
N PRO A 247 25.81 45.95 6.69
CA PRO A 247 26.81 45.59 5.69
C PRO A 247 26.54 46.29 4.35
N VAL A 248 27.61 46.82 3.74
CA VAL A 248 27.54 47.57 2.48
C VAL A 248 27.66 46.63 1.27
N CYS A 249 26.89 46.91 0.22
CA CYS A 249 26.92 46.14 -1.01
C CYS A 249 28.30 46.20 -1.68
N LYS A 250 28.86 45.04 -2.05
CA LYS A 250 30.14 44.96 -2.79
C LYS A 250 30.08 45.54 -4.22
N GLY A 251 28.88 45.71 -4.76
CA GLY A 251 28.64 46.16 -6.13
C GLY A 251 28.81 45.06 -7.19
N ALA A 252 28.71 45.44 -8.47
CA ALA A 252 28.80 44.54 -9.61
C ALA A 252 30.24 44.17 -9.97
N MET A 253 31.18 45.12 -9.97
CA MET A 253 32.63 44.88 -10.16
C MET A 253 33.43 46.09 -9.69
N CYS A 254 34.76 45.96 -9.54
CA CYS A 254 35.57 47.09 -9.14
C CYS A 254 35.75 48.10 -10.29
N LYS A 255 35.93 49.38 -9.95
CA LYS A 255 36.06 50.49 -10.91
C LYS A 255 37.23 50.29 -11.89
N GLN A 256 38.31 49.65 -11.44
CA GLN A 256 39.46 49.32 -12.29
C GLN A 256 39.15 48.27 -13.36
N GLU A 257 38.40 47.22 -13.01
CA GLU A 257 37.92 46.22 -13.98
C GLU A 257 36.92 46.80 -14.97
N PHE A 258 36.16 47.82 -14.55
CA PHE A 258 35.15 48.47 -15.39
C PHE A 258 35.73 49.54 -16.32
N LYS A 259 36.77 50.28 -15.91
CA LYS A 259 37.36 51.38 -16.69
C LYS A 259 37.68 51.01 -18.15
N PRO A 260 38.36 49.88 -18.46
CA PRO A 260 38.61 49.48 -19.85
C PRO A 260 37.36 48.97 -20.59
N LEU A 261 36.31 48.57 -19.86
CA LEU A 261 35.05 48.10 -20.44
C LEU A 261 34.11 49.27 -20.79
N SER A 262 34.15 50.35 -20.00
CA SER A 262 33.19 51.47 -20.03
C SER A 262 33.02 52.12 -21.43
N SER A 263 34.12 52.32 -22.16
CA SER A 263 34.11 52.90 -23.51
C SER A 263 33.50 51.98 -24.58
N ARG A 264 33.38 50.67 -24.29
CA ARG A 264 32.90 49.64 -25.23
C ARG A 264 31.53 49.06 -24.86
N LEU A 265 30.88 49.64 -23.85
CA LEU A 265 29.49 49.32 -23.47
C LEU A 265 28.49 49.96 -24.43
N THR A 266 27.33 49.32 -24.56
CA THR A 266 26.15 49.89 -25.23
C THR A 266 25.51 50.96 -24.37
N ALA A 267 24.74 51.89 -24.97
CA ALA A 267 24.07 52.98 -24.25
C ALA A 267 23.24 52.47 -23.05
N HIS A 268 22.48 51.38 -23.23
CA HIS A 268 21.71 50.74 -22.16
C HIS A 268 22.57 50.30 -20.97
N HIS A 269 23.67 49.57 -21.21
CA HIS A 269 24.53 49.10 -20.11
C HIS A 269 25.29 50.24 -19.42
N ARG A 270 25.52 51.38 -20.10
CA ARG A 270 26.06 52.58 -19.44
C ARG A 270 25.01 53.25 -18.57
N ALA A 271 23.75 53.30 -19.02
CA ALA A 271 22.65 53.88 -18.26
C ALA A 271 22.30 53.10 -16.98
N GLU A 272 22.57 51.79 -16.94
CA GLU A 272 22.30 50.95 -15.76
C GLU A 272 23.44 50.87 -14.74
N ALA A 273 24.63 51.38 -15.08
CA ALA A 273 25.83 51.26 -14.26
C ALA A 273 26.25 52.62 -13.69
N ASN A 274 26.29 52.75 -12.37
CA ASN A 274 26.80 53.94 -11.70
C ASN A 274 28.10 53.63 -10.95
N THR A 275 29.03 54.57 -10.89
CA THR A 275 30.29 54.42 -10.14
C THR A 275 30.12 55.00 -8.75
N ALA A 276 30.20 54.14 -7.73
CA ALA A 276 30.07 54.49 -6.33
C ALA A 276 31.34 54.06 -5.59
N GLY A 277 32.18 55.04 -5.23
CA GLY A 277 33.49 54.78 -4.64
C GLY A 277 34.39 53.89 -5.52
N ARG A 278 34.79 52.72 -4.98
CA ARG A 278 35.66 51.74 -5.66
C ARG A 278 34.92 50.70 -6.49
N SER A 279 33.59 50.67 -6.42
CA SER A 279 32.76 49.67 -7.10
C SER A 279 31.82 50.33 -8.11
N VAL A 280 31.47 49.55 -9.12
CA VAL A 280 30.38 49.88 -10.03
C VAL A 280 29.14 49.20 -9.51
N ILE A 281 28.12 49.98 -9.19
CA ILE A 281 26.85 49.52 -8.69
C ILE A 281 25.77 49.70 -9.76
N SER A 282 24.67 48.97 -9.62
CA SER A 282 23.46 49.26 -10.40
C SER A 282 22.89 50.61 -9.98
N VAL A 283 22.33 51.37 -10.92
CA VAL A 283 21.54 52.57 -10.60
C VAL A 283 20.39 52.24 -9.64
N ARG A 284 19.90 50.99 -9.67
CA ARG A 284 18.84 50.48 -8.77
C ARG A 284 19.40 49.80 -7.50
N CYS A 285 20.64 50.08 -7.12
CA CYS A 285 21.25 49.48 -5.93
C CYS A 285 20.78 50.19 -4.65
N PHE A 286 20.32 49.42 -3.66
CA PHE A 286 19.89 49.91 -2.35
C PHE A 286 21.01 50.09 -1.32
N GLY A 287 22.29 50.05 -1.73
CA GLY A 287 23.46 50.30 -0.87
C GLY A 287 23.79 49.26 0.20
N LYS A 288 22.78 48.59 0.79
CA LYS A 288 22.91 47.63 1.89
C LYS A 288 22.62 46.18 1.49
N VAL A 289 23.21 45.23 2.22
CA VAL A 289 23.01 43.78 2.06
C VAL A 289 22.96 43.09 3.41
N SER A 290 22.32 41.91 3.47
CA SER A 290 22.16 41.16 4.73
C SER A 290 23.44 40.45 5.21
N SER A 291 24.49 40.38 4.38
CA SER A 291 25.76 39.74 4.73
C SER A 291 26.96 40.47 4.16
N GLU A 292 28.01 40.58 4.97
CA GLU A 292 29.25 41.28 4.63
C GLU A 292 29.93 40.65 3.41
N GLY A 293 30.44 41.49 2.50
CA GLY A 293 31.11 41.05 1.28
C GLY A 293 30.19 40.54 0.15
N SER A 294 28.86 40.59 0.33
CA SER A 294 27.89 40.18 -0.69
C SER A 294 27.43 41.34 -1.59
N SER A 295 26.91 41.01 -2.78
CA SER A 295 26.29 41.98 -3.71
C SER A 295 24.77 41.78 -3.72
N CYS A 296 24.00 42.88 -3.80
CA CYS A 296 22.55 42.82 -3.94
C CYS A 296 22.13 42.19 -5.28
N ALA A 297 20.86 41.81 -5.41
CA ALA A 297 20.32 41.15 -6.61
C ALA A 297 20.55 41.98 -7.89
N GLU A 298 20.31 43.29 -7.82
CA GLU A 298 20.52 44.21 -8.94
C GLU A 298 21.99 44.28 -9.38
N CYS A 299 22.92 44.34 -8.42
CA CYS A 299 24.36 44.34 -8.73
C CYS A 299 24.85 42.97 -9.25
N LYS A 300 24.25 41.86 -8.81
CA LYS A 300 24.53 40.53 -9.38
C LYS A 300 24.05 40.42 -10.83
N SER A 301 22.86 40.96 -11.13
CA SER A 301 22.32 41.02 -12.48
C SER A 301 23.21 41.86 -13.40
N LEU A 302 23.57 43.07 -12.97
CA LEU A 302 24.48 43.95 -13.71
C LEU A 302 25.85 43.30 -13.93
N ARG A 303 26.41 42.61 -12.92
CA ARG A 303 27.68 41.87 -13.06
C ARG A 303 27.60 40.84 -14.18
N LYS A 304 26.52 40.07 -14.24
CA LYS A 304 26.32 39.05 -15.28
C LYS A 304 26.22 39.69 -16.67
N ALA A 305 25.49 40.79 -16.81
CA ALA A 305 25.37 41.53 -18.06
C ALA A 305 26.73 42.07 -18.53
N LEU A 306 27.48 42.72 -17.65
CA LEU A 306 28.79 43.28 -17.96
C LEU A 306 29.84 42.21 -18.30
N LEU A 307 29.88 41.08 -17.57
CA LEU A 307 30.78 39.96 -17.87
C LEU A 307 30.44 39.29 -19.20
N THR A 308 29.15 39.12 -19.50
CA THR A 308 28.70 38.58 -20.79
C THR A 308 29.11 39.50 -21.93
N ARG A 309 28.96 40.82 -21.77
CA ARG A 309 29.41 41.81 -22.76
C ARG A 309 30.93 41.81 -22.93
N LYS A 310 31.69 41.74 -21.83
CA LYS A 310 33.15 41.61 -21.86
C LYS A 310 33.59 40.36 -22.63
N SER A 311 32.94 39.22 -22.40
CA SER A 311 33.18 37.99 -23.16
C SER A 311 32.86 38.16 -24.64
N TYR A 312 31.73 38.80 -24.98
CA TYR A 312 31.33 39.04 -26.36
C TYR A 312 32.34 39.92 -27.11
N ILE A 313 32.81 40.99 -26.47
CA ILE A 313 33.82 41.90 -27.04
C ILE A 313 35.13 41.14 -27.26
N ASN A 314 35.59 40.36 -26.27
CA ASN A 314 36.82 39.58 -26.40
C ASN A 314 36.72 38.53 -27.52
N CYS A 315 35.54 37.96 -27.76
CA CYS A 315 35.32 37.02 -28.86
C CYS A 315 35.24 37.70 -30.25
N ARG A 316 34.84 38.98 -30.34
CA ARG A 316 34.75 39.70 -31.63
C ARG A 316 36.08 40.25 -32.14
N VAL A 317 37.06 40.49 -31.27
CA VAL A 317 38.41 40.92 -31.70
C VAL A 317 39.13 39.78 -32.46
N HIS A 318 38.69 38.53 -32.27
CA HIS A 318 39.09 37.41 -33.12
C HIS A 318 38.03 37.14 -34.19
N LEU A 319 38.05 37.92 -35.28
CA LEU A 319 37.44 37.47 -36.54
C LEU A 319 38.01 36.07 -36.88
N PRO A 320 37.18 35.07 -37.22
CA PRO A 320 37.65 33.73 -37.46
C PRO A 320 38.40 33.72 -38.81
N VAL A 321 39.73 33.65 -38.75
CA VAL A 321 40.53 33.18 -39.89
C VAL A 321 39.98 31.80 -40.27
N LYS A 322 39.61 31.59 -41.54
CA LYS A 322 39.19 30.29 -42.07
C LYS A 322 40.25 29.25 -41.67
N LYS A 323 39.94 28.41 -40.67
CA LYS A 323 40.85 27.39 -40.13
C LYS A 323 41.21 26.40 -41.26
N THR A 324 42.46 26.45 -41.70
CA THR A 324 43.05 25.51 -42.68
C THR A 324 42.90 24.06 -42.22
N LEU A 325 42.79 23.12 -43.17
CA LEU A 325 42.69 21.67 -42.93
C LEU A 325 43.74 21.15 -41.94
N SER A 326 44.97 21.69 -42.02
CA SER A 326 46.06 21.44 -41.07
C SER A 326 45.69 21.71 -39.60
N SER A 327 44.99 22.81 -39.30
CA SER A 327 44.60 23.13 -37.93
C SER A 327 43.49 22.23 -37.40
N ARG A 328 42.55 21.79 -38.26
CA ARG A 328 41.51 20.82 -37.89
C ARG A 328 42.12 19.44 -37.64
N LEU A 329 43.06 19.01 -38.49
CA LEU A 329 43.81 17.76 -38.31
C LEU A 329 44.60 17.80 -37.00
N THR A 330 45.26 18.92 -36.69
CA THR A 330 46.00 19.11 -35.43
C THR A 330 45.07 19.07 -34.22
N GLN A 331 43.88 19.67 -34.30
CA GLN A 331 42.90 19.63 -33.22
C GLN A 331 42.32 18.23 -33.01
N GLN A 332 42.06 17.48 -34.09
CA GLN A 332 41.65 16.07 -34.01
C GLN A 332 42.78 15.20 -33.46
N LYS A 333 44.02 15.36 -33.92
CA LYS A 333 45.20 14.66 -33.35
C LYS A 333 45.34 14.93 -31.85
N LYS A 334 45.16 16.18 -31.41
CA LYS A 334 45.15 16.54 -29.97
C LYS A 334 43.98 15.90 -29.21
N LYS A 335 42.79 15.81 -29.81
CA LYS A 335 41.63 15.14 -29.19
C LYS A 335 41.85 13.63 -29.07
N THR A 336 42.35 13.00 -30.13
CA THR A 336 42.70 11.57 -30.14
C THR A 336 43.79 11.27 -29.12
N ALA A 337 44.84 12.09 -29.03
CA ALA A 337 45.89 11.96 -28.02
C ALA A 337 45.35 12.09 -26.60
N ARG A 338 44.42 13.03 -26.34
CA ARG A 338 43.74 13.15 -25.03
C ARG A 338 42.92 11.92 -24.68
N LEU A 339 42.15 11.38 -25.63
CA LEU A 339 41.34 10.18 -25.42
C LEU A 339 42.21 8.93 -25.23
N GLN A 340 43.32 8.82 -25.97
CA GLN A 340 44.31 7.75 -25.80
C GLN A 340 44.98 7.82 -24.43
N ASN A 341 45.33 9.03 -23.96
CA ASN A 341 45.87 9.23 -22.62
C ASN A 341 44.84 8.87 -21.53
N GLN A 342 43.57 9.25 -21.70
CA GLN A 342 42.49 8.84 -20.77
C GLN A 342 42.30 7.32 -20.77
N ALA A 343 42.31 6.67 -21.94
CA ALA A 343 42.23 5.21 -22.03
C ALA A 343 43.44 4.54 -21.36
N CYS A 344 44.64 5.10 -21.51
CA CYS A 344 45.86 4.61 -20.84
C CYS A 344 45.75 4.74 -19.30
N VAL A 345 45.29 5.88 -18.80
CA VAL A 345 45.07 6.08 -17.35
C VAL A 345 44.02 5.12 -16.81
N LEU A 346 42.92 4.90 -17.54
CA LEU A 346 41.89 3.94 -17.15
C LEU A 346 42.41 2.49 -17.17
N LYS A 347 43.20 2.10 -18.18
CA LYS A 347 43.85 0.79 -18.23
C LYS A 347 44.80 0.58 -17.05
N LYS A 348 45.59 1.59 -16.68
CA LYS A 348 46.47 1.55 -15.50
C LYS A 348 45.67 1.44 -14.19
N LYS A 349 44.56 2.15 -14.04
CA LYS A 349 43.68 1.99 -12.87
C LYS A 349 43.08 0.59 -12.81
N LEU A 350 42.67 0.03 -13.95
CA LEU A 350 42.12 -1.31 -14.05
C LEU A 350 43.17 -2.38 -13.71
N SER A 351 44.43 -2.22 -14.13
CA SER A 351 45.51 -3.14 -13.77
C SER A 351 45.83 -3.09 -12.27
N VAL A 352 45.80 -1.91 -11.65
CA VAL A 352 45.98 -1.77 -10.19
C VAL A 352 44.82 -2.44 -9.43
N MET A 353 43.58 -2.29 -9.88
CA MET A 353 42.42 -2.96 -9.28
C MET A 353 42.49 -4.48 -9.46
N LEU A 354 42.91 -4.97 -10.62
CA LEU A 354 43.12 -6.40 -10.86
C LEU A 354 44.20 -6.97 -9.93
N ALA A 355 45.33 -6.27 -9.78
CA ALA A 355 46.39 -6.69 -8.86
C ALA A 355 45.89 -6.76 -7.40
N LYS A 356 45.06 -5.80 -6.97
CA LYS A 356 44.43 -5.83 -5.64
C LYS A 356 43.45 -6.99 -5.47
N ASN A 357 42.69 -7.33 -6.50
CA ASN A 357 41.74 -8.46 -6.45
C ASN A 357 42.45 -9.82 -6.46
N VAL A 358 43.57 -9.95 -7.18
CA VAL A 358 44.39 -11.17 -7.20
C VAL A 358 45.11 -11.39 -5.87
N ALA A 359 45.40 -10.32 -5.13
CA ALA A 359 46.03 -10.38 -3.80
C ALA A 359 45.09 -10.82 -2.67
N ILE A 360 43.76 -10.87 -2.90
CA ILE A 360 42.80 -11.40 -1.91
C ILE A 360 42.77 -12.92 -2.09
N ALA A 361 43.17 -13.67 -1.05
CA ALA A 361 43.09 -15.12 -1.08
C ALA A 361 41.62 -15.58 -1.18
N GLU A 362 41.37 -16.66 -1.93
CA GLU A 362 40.03 -17.25 -2.06
C GLU A 362 39.48 -17.71 -0.70
N GLU A 363 40.38 -18.07 0.22
CA GLU A 363 40.10 -18.43 1.61
C GLU A 363 39.53 -17.25 2.41
N ASP A 364 40.11 -16.05 2.28
CA ASP A 364 39.63 -14.83 2.95
C ASP A 364 38.25 -14.41 2.45
N PHE A 365 38.00 -14.62 1.15
CA PHE A 365 36.70 -14.36 0.54
C PHE A 365 35.64 -15.33 1.06
N ASN A 366 35.93 -16.63 1.08
CA ASN A 366 35.02 -17.66 1.57
C ASN A 366 34.74 -17.50 3.07
N ALA A 367 35.74 -17.12 3.88
CA ALA A 367 35.56 -16.80 5.29
C ALA A 367 34.59 -15.64 5.52
N LYS A 368 34.68 -14.56 4.72
CA LYS A 368 33.76 -13.42 4.79
C LYS A 368 32.35 -13.76 4.31
N VAL A 369 32.24 -14.59 3.27
CA VAL A 369 30.95 -15.05 2.74
C VAL A 369 30.26 -16.02 3.71
N ALA A 370 31.01 -16.79 4.49
CA ALA A 370 30.48 -17.68 5.53
C ALA A 370 29.80 -16.92 6.67
N LEU A 371 30.18 -15.66 6.93
CA LEU A 371 29.51 -14.79 7.91
C LEU A 371 28.10 -14.34 7.48
N LEU A 372 27.77 -14.47 6.19
CA LEU A 372 26.46 -14.11 5.68
C LEU A 372 25.42 -15.19 6.01
N PRO A 373 24.15 -14.81 6.24
CA PRO A 373 23.04 -15.75 6.28
C PRO A 373 23.02 -16.66 5.06
N GLU A 374 22.64 -17.92 5.24
CA GLU A 374 22.69 -18.97 4.20
C GLU A 374 22.10 -18.55 2.85
N LYS A 375 20.92 -17.92 2.85
CA LYS A 375 20.27 -17.44 1.61
C LYS A 375 21.04 -16.31 0.93
N GLN A 376 21.68 -15.44 1.72
CA GLN A 376 22.50 -14.34 1.19
C GLN A 376 23.83 -14.88 0.67
N ARG A 377 24.40 -15.88 1.32
CA ARG A 377 25.58 -16.62 0.86
C ARG A 377 25.34 -17.23 -0.51
N GLU A 378 24.28 -18.02 -0.68
CA GLU A 378 23.93 -18.64 -1.97
C GLU A 378 23.72 -17.60 -3.09
N ALA A 379 22.98 -16.53 -2.79
CA ALA A 379 22.77 -15.44 -3.73
C ALA A 379 24.10 -14.79 -4.17
N THR A 380 24.98 -14.54 -3.20
CA THR A 380 26.28 -13.89 -3.41
C THR A 380 27.20 -14.78 -4.24
N LEU A 381 27.32 -16.06 -3.89
CA LEU A 381 28.11 -17.05 -4.63
C LEU A 381 27.64 -17.14 -6.10
N HIS A 382 26.33 -17.13 -6.34
CA HIS A 382 25.79 -17.11 -7.69
C HIS A 382 26.05 -15.80 -8.44
N ILE A 383 26.06 -14.64 -7.77
CA ILE A 383 26.45 -13.36 -8.36
C ILE A 383 27.92 -13.41 -8.81
N PHE A 384 28.84 -13.85 -7.94
CA PHE A 384 30.26 -13.96 -8.28
C PHE A 384 30.47 -14.96 -9.43
N LYS A 385 29.87 -16.15 -9.36
CA LYS A 385 29.94 -17.16 -10.42
C LYS A 385 29.39 -16.66 -11.76
N ALA A 386 28.35 -15.83 -11.75
CA ALA A 386 27.83 -15.20 -12.96
C ALA A 386 28.77 -14.11 -13.50
N SER A 387 29.40 -13.33 -12.61
CA SER A 387 30.32 -12.26 -12.97
C SER A 387 31.64 -12.78 -13.58
N SER A 388 32.14 -13.93 -13.12
CA SER A 388 33.35 -14.57 -13.65
C SER A 388 33.15 -15.20 -15.04
N ARG A 389 31.90 -15.28 -15.53
CA ARG A 389 31.57 -15.91 -16.82
C ARG A 389 31.28 -14.87 -17.89
N LYS A 390 31.68 -15.17 -19.13
CA LYS A 390 31.33 -14.37 -20.33
C LYS A 390 29.82 -14.36 -20.60
N SER A 391 29.09 -15.38 -20.15
CA SER A 391 27.64 -15.54 -20.34
C SER A 391 27.03 -16.34 -19.19
N THR A 392 25.80 -16.00 -18.82
CA THR A 392 24.99 -16.72 -17.81
C THR A 392 24.21 -17.89 -18.39
N LYS A 393 24.30 -18.14 -19.72
CA LYS A 393 23.70 -19.33 -20.34
C LYS A 393 24.39 -20.59 -19.85
N GLY A 394 23.61 -21.62 -19.51
CA GLY A 394 24.15 -22.90 -19.01
C GLY A 394 24.73 -22.84 -17.60
N MET A 395 24.43 -21.79 -16.82
CA MET A 395 24.81 -21.73 -15.41
C MET A 395 24.04 -22.77 -14.60
N ILE A 396 24.79 -23.55 -13.81
CA ILE A 396 24.26 -24.54 -12.88
C ILE A 396 24.04 -23.86 -11.52
N PHE A 397 22.84 -24.03 -11.00
CA PHE A 397 22.38 -23.53 -9.71
C PHE A 397 22.33 -24.66 -8.69
N SER A 398 22.54 -24.35 -7.40
CA SER A 398 22.34 -25.31 -6.32
C SER A 398 20.85 -25.67 -6.20
N ASN A 399 20.55 -26.86 -5.69
CA ASN A 399 19.15 -27.27 -5.46
C ASN A 399 18.46 -26.33 -4.46
N GLU A 400 19.16 -25.90 -3.43
CA GLU A 400 18.69 -24.95 -2.41
C GLU A 400 18.34 -23.58 -3.01
N TRP A 401 19.20 -23.03 -3.87
CA TRP A 401 18.90 -21.76 -4.53
C TRP A 401 17.76 -21.86 -5.52
N VAL A 402 17.68 -22.96 -6.28
CA VAL A 402 16.55 -23.24 -7.17
C VAL A 402 15.25 -23.31 -6.38
N LEU A 403 15.27 -23.93 -5.20
CA LEU A 403 14.14 -24.03 -4.29
C LEU A 403 13.65 -22.66 -3.83
N GLU A 404 14.57 -21.80 -3.39
CA GLU A 404 14.24 -20.42 -3.00
C GLU A 404 13.70 -19.63 -4.21
N CYS A 405 14.27 -19.81 -5.39
CA CYS A 405 13.77 -19.19 -6.62
C CYS A 405 12.36 -19.69 -7.01
N LEU A 406 12.05 -20.96 -6.77
CA LEU A 406 10.70 -21.50 -6.93
C LEU A 406 9.74 -20.85 -5.94
N ILE A 407 10.11 -20.74 -4.66
CA ILE A 407 9.32 -20.07 -3.63
C ILE A 407 9.07 -18.60 -4.00
N MET A 408 10.10 -17.88 -4.44
CA MET A 408 9.98 -16.49 -4.87
C MET A 408 9.04 -16.35 -6.08
N LYS A 409 9.14 -17.28 -7.04
CA LYS A 409 8.23 -17.32 -8.20
C LYS A 409 6.78 -17.63 -7.79
N LEU A 410 6.58 -18.50 -6.81
CA LEU A 410 5.25 -18.81 -6.24
C LEU A 410 4.66 -17.59 -5.55
N LYS A 411 5.45 -16.87 -4.73
CA LYS A 411 5.02 -15.63 -4.07
C LYS A 411 4.70 -14.52 -5.08
N SER A 412 5.55 -14.34 -6.10
CA SER A 412 5.29 -13.39 -7.19
C SER A 412 6.12 -13.70 -8.43
N ALA A 413 5.49 -14.34 -9.42
CA ALA A 413 6.12 -14.62 -10.70
C ALA A 413 6.53 -13.34 -11.46
N ARG A 414 5.81 -12.22 -11.23
CA ARG A 414 6.15 -10.91 -11.81
C ARG A 414 7.40 -10.32 -11.17
N LEU A 415 7.50 -10.36 -9.84
CA LEU A 415 8.68 -9.89 -9.13
C LEU A 415 9.90 -10.73 -9.48
N ASN A 416 9.77 -12.07 -9.46
CA ASN A 416 10.84 -12.98 -9.87
C ASN A 416 11.35 -12.67 -11.29
N GLU A 417 10.44 -12.43 -12.24
CA GLU A 417 10.83 -12.08 -13.60
C GLU A 417 11.45 -10.68 -13.73
N HIS A 418 11.00 -9.72 -12.93
CA HIS A 418 11.59 -8.38 -12.86
C HIS A 418 13.01 -8.43 -12.32
N LEU A 419 13.22 -9.08 -11.16
CA LEU A 419 14.54 -9.26 -10.55
C LEU A 419 15.53 -9.93 -11.51
N ARG A 420 15.05 -10.92 -12.27
CA ARG A 420 15.83 -11.63 -13.29
C ARG A 420 16.17 -10.74 -14.50
N LYS A 421 15.20 -9.97 -15.01
CA LYS A 421 15.38 -9.13 -16.22
C LYS A 421 16.26 -7.91 -15.95
N GLU A 422 16.07 -7.25 -14.82
CA GLU A 422 16.90 -6.11 -14.38
C GLU A 422 18.26 -6.56 -13.84
N LYS A 423 18.54 -7.87 -13.81
CA LYS A 423 19.80 -8.46 -13.31
C LYS A 423 20.11 -8.05 -11.87
N ILE A 424 19.07 -7.83 -11.06
CA ILE A 424 19.21 -7.51 -9.63
C ILE A 424 19.73 -8.74 -8.88
N LEU A 425 19.24 -9.94 -9.23
CA LEU A 425 19.71 -11.23 -8.72
C LEU A 425 19.93 -12.21 -9.87
N VAL A 426 20.84 -13.17 -9.67
CA VAL A 426 21.10 -14.24 -10.62
C VAL A 426 20.08 -15.37 -10.42
N LEU A 427 18.97 -15.28 -11.16
CA LEU A 427 17.85 -16.20 -11.02
C LEU A 427 17.74 -17.16 -12.21
N PRO A 428 17.34 -18.43 -11.98
CA PRO A 428 17.08 -19.38 -13.05
C PRO A 428 15.98 -18.88 -14.01
N SER A 429 16.06 -19.32 -15.27
CA SER A 429 15.03 -19.01 -16.25
C SER A 429 13.70 -19.69 -15.91
N LYS A 430 12.58 -19.15 -16.43
CA LYS A 430 11.27 -19.81 -16.29
C LYS A 430 11.28 -21.25 -16.78
N THR A 431 12.02 -21.53 -17.86
CA THR A 431 12.17 -22.87 -18.43
C THR A 431 12.95 -23.77 -17.50
N THR A 432 14.05 -23.27 -16.91
CA THR A 432 14.83 -24.00 -15.91
C THR A 432 13.96 -24.38 -14.72
N LEU A 433 13.24 -23.42 -14.13
CA LEU A 433 12.34 -23.69 -13.00
C LEU A 433 11.23 -24.69 -13.36
N ARG A 434 10.71 -24.66 -14.60
CA ARG A 434 9.73 -25.67 -15.07
C ARG A 434 10.35 -27.06 -15.19
N LYS A 435 11.61 -27.18 -15.62
CA LYS A 435 12.31 -28.47 -15.68
C LYS A 435 12.45 -29.08 -14.28
N TYR A 436 12.86 -28.28 -13.30
CA TYR A 436 12.92 -28.73 -11.89
C TYR A 436 11.54 -29.17 -11.38
N LEU A 437 10.48 -28.38 -11.64
CA LEU A 437 9.11 -28.77 -11.26
C LEU A 437 8.64 -30.06 -11.92
N LYS A 438 9.15 -30.41 -13.11
CA LYS A 438 8.79 -31.67 -13.79
C LYS A 438 9.23 -32.89 -12.99
N CYS A 439 10.34 -32.80 -12.25
CA CYS A 439 10.85 -33.90 -11.42
C CYS A 439 9.98 -34.17 -10.19
N TYR A 440 9.17 -33.20 -9.74
CA TYR A 440 8.34 -33.27 -8.54
C TYR A 440 6.86 -33.55 -8.84
N ARG A 441 6.53 -34.12 -10.01
CA ARG A 441 5.13 -34.44 -10.36
C ARG A 441 4.52 -35.42 -9.36
N THR A 442 3.47 -34.98 -8.67
CA THR A 442 2.52 -35.83 -7.94
C THR A 442 1.28 -36.03 -8.79
N GLY A 443 0.85 -37.28 -8.94
CA GLY A 443 -0.48 -37.60 -9.42
C GLY A 443 -1.53 -37.33 -8.33
N PHE A 444 -2.80 -37.51 -8.69
CA PHE A 444 -3.88 -37.55 -7.70
C PHE A 444 -3.77 -38.81 -6.84
N GLY A 445 -4.39 -38.77 -5.67
CA GLY A 445 -4.31 -39.82 -4.67
C GLY A 445 -3.26 -39.61 -3.60
N PHE A 446 -2.99 -40.68 -2.86
CA PHE A 446 -1.98 -40.71 -1.81
C PHE A 446 -0.59 -40.89 -2.41
N SER A 447 0.33 -39.95 -2.13
CA SER A 447 1.69 -40.04 -2.64
C SER A 447 2.63 -40.64 -1.60
N ASN A 448 3.15 -41.84 -1.86
CA ASN A 448 4.11 -42.51 -0.96
C ASN A 448 5.32 -41.63 -0.65
N LYS A 449 5.84 -40.89 -1.64
CA LYS A 449 6.97 -39.96 -1.46
C LYS A 449 6.69 -38.89 -0.40
N ILE A 450 5.45 -38.39 -0.33
CA ILE A 450 5.06 -37.40 0.69
C ILE A 450 5.07 -38.07 2.07
N PHE A 451 4.45 -39.24 2.20
CA PHE A 451 4.41 -39.95 3.48
C PHE A 451 5.80 -40.40 3.95
N ASP A 452 6.71 -40.77 3.06
CA ASP A 452 8.11 -41.11 3.39
C ASP A 452 8.85 -39.90 3.96
N VAL A 453 8.72 -38.73 3.31
CA VAL A 453 9.31 -37.47 3.78
C VAL A 453 8.67 -37.02 5.11
N LEU A 454 7.36 -37.17 5.24
CA LEU A 454 6.66 -36.87 6.49
C LEU A 454 7.15 -37.76 7.62
N LYS A 455 7.32 -39.06 7.37
CA LYS A 455 7.84 -40.01 8.36
C LYS A 455 9.25 -39.64 8.81
N GLN A 456 10.13 -39.23 7.89
CA GLN A 456 11.47 -38.76 8.25
C GLN A 456 11.41 -37.51 9.15
N LYS A 457 10.50 -36.57 8.83
CA LYS A 457 10.34 -35.35 9.62
C LYS A 457 9.74 -35.62 10.99
N THR A 458 8.65 -36.38 11.08
CA THR A 458 7.97 -36.70 12.33
C THR A 458 8.84 -37.56 13.25
N CYS A 459 9.81 -38.31 12.72
CA CYS A 459 10.80 -38.99 13.55
C CYS A 459 11.65 -38.06 14.41
N THR A 460 11.84 -36.81 13.99
CA THR A 460 12.57 -35.78 14.74
C THR A 460 11.68 -34.91 15.62
N MET A 461 10.36 -35.05 15.49
CA MET A 461 9.39 -34.26 16.23
C MET A 461 8.97 -34.98 17.51
N ASP A 462 8.65 -34.19 18.53
CA ASP A 462 7.99 -34.70 19.73
C ASP A 462 6.59 -35.23 19.38
N GLU A 463 6.22 -36.38 19.92
CA GLU A 463 4.94 -37.05 19.65
C GLU A 463 3.77 -36.16 20.05
N PHE A 464 3.91 -35.39 21.14
CA PHE A 464 2.94 -34.39 21.57
C PHE A 464 2.58 -33.40 20.44
N LEU A 465 3.54 -32.99 19.62
CA LEU A 465 3.34 -32.04 18.51
C LEU A 465 2.78 -32.71 17.23
N CYS A 466 2.72 -34.03 17.20
CA CYS A 466 2.22 -34.82 16.08
C CYS A 466 0.72 -35.15 16.18
N HIS A 467 0.05 -34.77 17.28
CA HIS A 467 -1.40 -34.91 17.46
C HIS A 467 -2.19 -33.84 16.68
N GLY A 468 -3.26 -34.28 16.02
CA GLY A 468 -4.09 -33.44 15.17
C GLY A 468 -5.27 -34.18 14.56
N GLY A 469 -5.81 -33.62 13.49
CA GLY A 469 -6.93 -34.23 12.77
C GLY A 469 -6.88 -34.01 11.27
N LEU A 470 -7.74 -34.74 10.57
CA LEU A 470 -7.93 -34.61 9.13
C LEU A 470 -9.09 -33.69 8.83
N ILE A 471 -8.91 -32.81 7.87
CA ILE A 471 -9.97 -31.96 7.34
C ILE A 471 -10.15 -32.29 5.86
N VAL A 472 -11.40 -32.55 5.46
CA VAL A 472 -11.79 -32.82 4.09
C VAL A 472 -12.77 -31.76 3.60
N ASP A 473 -12.50 -31.19 2.42
CA ASP A 473 -13.43 -30.31 1.71
C ASP A 473 -13.38 -30.62 0.21
N GLU A 474 -14.48 -30.28 -0.47
CA GLU A 474 -14.63 -30.42 -1.92
C GLU A 474 -14.71 -29.05 -2.58
N LEU A 475 -14.02 -28.91 -3.72
CA LEU A 475 -13.89 -27.67 -4.47
C LEU A 475 -14.49 -27.86 -5.84
N LYS A 476 -15.41 -26.98 -6.26
CA LYS A 476 -15.91 -26.98 -7.64
C LYS A 476 -14.81 -26.51 -8.59
N LEU A 477 -14.56 -27.31 -9.61
CA LEU A 477 -13.59 -27.05 -10.67
C LEU A 477 -14.34 -26.83 -11.98
N SER A 478 -13.73 -26.08 -12.90
CA SER A 478 -14.27 -26.01 -14.26
C SER A 478 -13.83 -27.22 -15.06
N GLU A 479 -14.79 -27.96 -15.63
CA GLU A 479 -14.55 -29.06 -16.56
C GLU A 479 -13.67 -28.59 -17.71
N HIS A 480 -12.50 -29.23 -17.86
CA HIS A 480 -11.55 -28.87 -18.89
C HIS A 480 -10.59 -30.03 -19.17
N LEU A 481 -10.54 -30.46 -20.42
CA LEU A 481 -9.54 -31.41 -20.89
C LEU A 481 -8.32 -30.67 -21.45
N SER A 482 -7.12 -31.09 -21.04
CA SER A 482 -5.88 -30.54 -21.55
C SER A 482 -4.86 -31.63 -21.85
N VAL A 483 -4.22 -31.57 -23.01
CA VAL A 483 -3.12 -32.48 -23.35
C VAL A 483 -1.85 -31.98 -22.68
N ASN A 484 -1.22 -32.84 -21.88
CA ASN A 484 0.04 -32.53 -21.22
C ASN A 484 1.24 -32.72 -22.17
N SER A 485 2.41 -32.27 -21.70
CA SER A 485 3.66 -32.38 -22.44
C SER A 485 4.13 -33.83 -22.69
N GLU A 486 3.47 -34.82 -22.08
CA GLU A 486 3.75 -36.26 -22.23
C GLU A 486 2.75 -36.93 -23.19
N GLY A 487 1.81 -36.16 -23.75
CA GLY A 487 0.79 -36.67 -24.66
C GLY A 487 -0.42 -37.30 -23.96
N CYS A 488 -0.45 -37.34 -22.62
CA CYS A 488 -1.63 -37.79 -21.89
C CYS A 488 -2.65 -36.65 -21.78
N ILE A 489 -3.92 -37.01 -21.70
CA ILE A 489 -5.03 -36.07 -21.51
C ILE A 489 -5.32 -35.98 -20.02
N ASP A 490 -5.21 -34.77 -19.47
CA ASP A 490 -5.64 -34.47 -18.10
C ASP A 490 -7.06 -33.89 -18.10
N GLY A 491 -7.73 -33.96 -16.95
CA GLY A 491 -9.08 -33.44 -16.73
C GLY A 491 -10.15 -34.52 -16.61
N PHE A 492 -9.75 -35.78 -16.47
CA PHE A 492 -10.64 -36.87 -16.08
C PHE A 492 -10.66 -37.09 -14.57
N VAL A 493 -11.66 -37.83 -14.09
CA VAL A 493 -11.71 -38.31 -12.70
C VAL A 493 -10.47 -39.15 -12.40
N ASP A 494 -9.84 -38.83 -11.28
CA ASP A 494 -8.67 -39.55 -10.77
C ASP A 494 -8.77 -39.63 -9.25
N LEU A 495 -9.25 -40.78 -8.79
CA LEU A 495 -9.33 -41.18 -7.39
C LEU A 495 -8.12 -42.05 -6.98
N GLY A 496 -7.04 -42.06 -7.76
CA GLY A 496 -5.93 -42.99 -7.61
C GLY A 496 -6.40 -44.44 -7.76
N GLN A 497 -6.01 -45.29 -6.81
CA GLN A 497 -6.40 -46.72 -6.77
C GLN A 497 -7.91 -46.96 -6.61
N PHE A 498 -8.67 -45.92 -6.23
CA PHE A 498 -10.11 -46.01 -6.00
C PHE A 498 -10.95 -45.63 -7.22
N THR A 499 -10.31 -45.32 -8.36
CA THR A 499 -10.99 -44.92 -9.60
C THR A 499 -11.69 -46.11 -10.23
N SER A 500 -13.02 -46.04 -10.37
CA SER A 500 -13.78 -47.09 -11.04
C SER A 500 -13.58 -47.03 -12.57
N ASP A 501 -13.76 -48.16 -13.27
CA ASP A 501 -13.65 -48.19 -14.73
C ASP A 501 -14.65 -47.28 -15.44
N LYS A 502 -15.81 -47.05 -14.82
CA LYS A 502 -16.84 -46.12 -15.33
C LYS A 502 -16.38 -44.67 -15.25
N ASP A 503 -15.68 -44.31 -14.18
CA ASP A 503 -15.30 -42.92 -13.90
C ASP A 503 -14.03 -42.48 -14.67
N LYS A 504 -13.18 -43.43 -15.09
CA LYS A 504 -11.91 -43.14 -15.82
C LYS A 504 -12.08 -42.27 -17.06
N HIS A 505 -13.26 -42.28 -17.67
CA HIS A 505 -13.59 -41.51 -18.88
C HIS A 505 -14.46 -40.29 -18.60
N SER A 506 -14.89 -40.08 -17.36
CA SER A 506 -15.68 -38.92 -16.96
C SER A 506 -14.78 -37.71 -16.76
N VAL A 507 -15.17 -36.57 -17.30
CA VAL A 507 -14.47 -35.30 -17.06
C VAL A 507 -14.68 -34.91 -15.60
N CYS A 508 -13.63 -34.55 -14.87
CA CYS A 508 -13.77 -34.11 -13.49
C CYS A 508 -14.30 -32.68 -13.40
N ASP A 509 -15.17 -32.43 -12.42
CA ASP A 509 -15.78 -31.14 -12.16
C ASP A 509 -15.63 -30.70 -10.69
N HIS A 510 -15.03 -31.55 -9.85
CA HIS A 510 -14.71 -31.26 -8.45
C HIS A 510 -13.30 -31.75 -8.10
N GLY A 511 -12.72 -31.16 -7.06
CA GLY A 511 -11.46 -31.58 -6.45
C GLY A 511 -11.65 -31.78 -4.96
N MET A 512 -11.33 -32.97 -4.46
CA MET A 512 -11.35 -33.26 -3.04
C MET A 512 -9.94 -33.17 -2.49
N VAL A 513 -9.77 -32.48 -1.36
CA VAL A 513 -8.46 -32.33 -0.71
C VAL A 513 -8.56 -32.80 0.74
N ILE A 514 -7.57 -33.61 1.16
CA ILE A 514 -7.44 -34.09 2.54
C ILE A 514 -6.20 -33.44 3.17
N ILE A 515 -6.40 -32.72 4.28
CA ILE A 515 -5.37 -31.94 4.96
C ILE A 515 -5.24 -32.41 6.40
N PHE A 516 -4.01 -32.63 6.87
CA PHE A 516 -3.70 -32.82 8.27
C PHE A 516 -3.46 -31.47 8.96
N VAL A 517 -4.08 -31.28 10.12
CA VAL A 517 -3.98 -30.08 10.95
C VAL A 517 -3.62 -30.47 12.39
N PRO A 518 -2.46 -30.04 12.91
CA PRO A 518 -2.03 -30.34 14.28
C PRO A 518 -2.71 -29.43 15.32
N PHE A 519 -2.90 -29.95 16.53
CA PHE A 519 -3.37 -29.15 17.68
C PHE A 519 -2.37 -28.07 18.08
N VAL A 520 -1.06 -28.36 17.96
CA VAL A 520 0.05 -27.45 18.29
C VAL A 520 0.90 -27.16 17.06
N GLY A 521 1.41 -25.92 16.95
CA GLY A 521 2.18 -25.47 15.80
C GLY A 521 1.34 -24.72 14.76
N LYS A 522 2.01 -24.05 13.83
CA LYS A 522 1.37 -23.21 12.79
C LYS A 522 1.45 -23.83 11.40
N TRP A 523 1.65 -25.14 11.33
CA TRP A 523 1.81 -25.86 10.09
C TRP A 523 0.55 -26.66 9.73
N THR A 524 0.33 -26.89 8.45
CA THR A 524 -0.67 -27.80 7.87
C THR A 524 -0.02 -28.59 6.75
N GLN A 525 -0.56 -29.77 6.43
CA GLN A 525 -0.02 -30.62 5.37
C GLN A 525 -1.14 -31.25 4.55
N ILE A 526 -1.09 -31.06 3.22
CA ILE A 526 -1.95 -31.80 2.29
C ILE A 526 -1.44 -33.24 2.21
N LEU A 527 -2.30 -34.20 2.54
CA LEU A 527 -1.98 -35.63 2.46
C LEU A 527 -2.35 -36.23 1.10
N ALA A 528 -3.46 -35.76 0.52
CA ALA A 528 -3.92 -36.20 -0.79
C ALA A 528 -4.82 -35.16 -1.45
N ALA A 529 -4.84 -35.20 -2.78
CA ALA A 529 -5.79 -34.49 -3.60
C ALA A 529 -6.36 -35.48 -4.63
N PHE A 530 -7.66 -35.37 -4.91
CA PHE A 530 -8.37 -36.26 -5.84
C PHE A 530 -9.19 -35.42 -6.82
N ALA A 531 -9.26 -35.85 -8.08
CA ALA A 531 -10.14 -35.27 -9.07
C ALA A 531 -11.42 -36.10 -9.15
N THR A 532 -12.58 -35.48 -8.95
CA THR A 532 -13.86 -36.18 -8.83
C THR A 532 -14.86 -35.63 -9.84
N HIS A 533 -15.87 -36.45 -10.18
CA HIS A 533 -17.02 -36.02 -10.96
C HIS A 533 -18.27 -36.13 -10.09
N GLY A 534 -18.92 -34.99 -9.86
CA GLY A 534 -19.97 -34.84 -8.86
C GLY A 534 -19.50 -35.20 -7.45
N ASN A 535 -20.46 -35.56 -6.62
CA ASN A 535 -20.24 -35.90 -5.22
C ASN A 535 -19.73 -37.33 -5.10
N ILE A 536 -18.73 -37.56 -4.26
CA ILE A 536 -18.22 -38.91 -4.00
C ILE A 536 -19.26 -39.72 -3.23
N ASN A 537 -19.44 -40.98 -3.61
CA ASN A 537 -20.28 -41.90 -2.83
C ASN A 537 -19.76 -42.02 -1.39
N GLY A 538 -20.63 -41.85 -0.39
CA GLY A 538 -20.24 -41.90 1.03
C GLY A 538 -19.50 -43.18 1.46
N ASN A 539 -19.81 -44.33 0.85
CA ASN A 539 -19.08 -45.60 1.12
C ASN A 539 -17.65 -45.54 0.59
N LEU A 540 -17.44 -44.94 -0.58
CA LEU A 540 -16.11 -44.78 -1.17
C LEU A 540 -15.29 -43.74 -0.39
N LEU A 541 -15.93 -42.62 -0.03
CA LEU A 541 -15.32 -41.60 0.82
C LEU A 541 -14.86 -42.18 2.17
N THR A 542 -15.66 -43.07 2.78
CA THR A 542 -15.29 -43.79 3.99
C THR A 542 -13.98 -44.57 3.81
N LYS A 543 -13.85 -45.32 2.72
CA LYS A 543 -12.62 -46.09 2.41
C LYS A 543 -11.42 -45.17 2.22
N ILE A 544 -11.59 -44.07 1.48
CA ILE A 544 -10.52 -43.09 1.25
C ILE A 544 -10.08 -42.46 2.59
N MET A 545 -11.02 -42.08 3.45
CA MET A 545 -10.70 -41.49 4.75
C MET A 545 -10.02 -42.47 5.70
N LEU A 546 -10.42 -43.76 5.72
CA LEU A 546 -9.72 -44.79 6.50
C LEU A 546 -8.28 -44.97 6.01
N GLU A 547 -8.07 -45.04 4.70
CA GLU A 547 -6.72 -45.12 4.12
C GLU A 547 -5.88 -43.89 4.51
N ALA A 548 -6.46 -42.68 4.46
CA ALA A 548 -5.79 -41.46 4.89
C ALA A 548 -5.34 -41.53 6.36
N VAL A 549 -6.21 -42.00 7.26
CA VAL A 549 -5.88 -42.19 8.69
C VAL A 549 -4.74 -43.18 8.85
N ILE A 550 -4.82 -44.34 8.19
CA ILE A 550 -3.80 -45.39 8.28
C ILE A 550 -2.43 -44.89 7.78
N LEU A 551 -2.40 -44.20 6.64
CA LEU A 551 -1.16 -43.67 6.07
C LEU A 551 -0.56 -42.54 6.92
N ALA A 552 -1.40 -41.65 7.47
CA ALA A 552 -0.94 -40.61 8.38
C ALA A 552 -0.31 -41.19 9.65
N GLU A 553 -0.95 -42.19 10.26
CA GLU A 553 -0.46 -42.88 11.46
C GLU A 553 0.83 -43.66 11.20
N LYS A 554 0.95 -44.32 10.04
CA LYS A 554 2.23 -44.95 9.60
C LYS A 554 3.37 -43.93 9.45
N ALA A 555 3.04 -42.68 9.15
CA ALA A 555 3.97 -41.54 9.12
C ALA A 555 4.11 -40.85 10.49
N ARG A 556 3.64 -41.47 11.59
CA ARG A 556 3.66 -40.95 12.97
C ARG A 556 2.85 -39.67 13.21
N LEU A 557 1.94 -39.33 12.30
CA LEU A 557 0.94 -38.28 12.54
C LEU A 557 -0.26 -38.90 13.26
N LYS A 558 -0.51 -38.46 14.50
CA LYS A 558 -1.59 -39.01 15.33
C LYS A 558 -2.90 -38.32 14.96
N VAL A 559 -3.83 -39.08 14.39
CA VAL A 559 -5.12 -38.58 13.92
C VAL A 559 -6.19 -38.82 14.98
N ASP A 560 -6.54 -37.77 15.71
CA ASP A 560 -7.53 -37.84 16.79
C ASP A 560 -8.94 -37.45 16.30
N PHE A 561 -9.06 -36.72 15.18
CA PHE A 561 -10.36 -36.33 14.63
C PHE A 561 -10.44 -36.21 13.11
N ILE A 562 -11.66 -36.25 12.57
CA ILE A 562 -12.01 -35.95 11.18
C ILE A 562 -13.06 -34.82 11.14
N THR A 563 -12.77 -33.74 10.41
CA THR A 563 -13.71 -32.66 10.15
C THR A 563 -14.21 -32.68 8.70
N SER A 564 -15.53 -32.67 8.52
CA SER A 564 -16.20 -32.55 7.22
C SER A 564 -17.33 -31.51 7.24
N ASP A 565 -17.82 -31.10 6.08
CA ASP A 565 -19.02 -30.26 6.02
C ASP A 565 -20.32 -31.06 6.33
N GLY A 566 -21.46 -30.40 6.21
CA GLY A 566 -22.79 -30.99 6.45
C GLY A 566 -23.46 -31.64 5.25
N ALA A 567 -22.72 -31.91 4.16
CA ALA A 567 -23.25 -32.50 2.94
C ALA A 567 -23.75 -33.95 3.16
N THR A 568 -24.68 -34.39 2.31
CA THR A 568 -25.37 -35.69 2.47
C THR A 568 -24.42 -36.87 2.39
N TRP A 569 -23.41 -36.83 1.51
CA TRP A 569 -22.41 -37.89 1.37
C TRP A 569 -21.43 -37.93 2.56
N ASN A 570 -21.07 -36.77 3.12
CA ASN A 570 -20.28 -36.68 4.36
C ASN A 570 -21.06 -37.26 5.55
N ARG A 571 -22.37 -36.98 5.64
CA ARG A 571 -23.25 -37.63 6.63
C ARG A 571 -23.41 -39.14 6.38
N LYS A 572 -23.38 -39.59 5.12
CA LYS A 572 -23.37 -41.02 4.80
C LYS A 572 -22.08 -41.69 5.27
N MET A 573 -20.92 -41.06 5.06
CA MET A 573 -19.63 -41.53 5.61
C MET A 573 -19.70 -41.68 7.14
N TRP A 574 -20.27 -40.69 7.84
CA TRP A 574 -20.47 -40.76 9.29
C TRP A 574 -21.29 -41.99 9.68
N SER A 575 -22.43 -42.21 9.02
CA SER A 575 -23.29 -43.36 9.29
C SER A 575 -22.58 -44.69 9.06
N VAL A 576 -21.77 -44.82 8.00
CA VAL A 576 -20.98 -46.05 7.72
C VAL A 576 -19.93 -46.29 8.79
N MET A 577 -19.33 -45.22 9.33
CA MET A 577 -18.38 -45.28 10.45
C MET A 577 -19.07 -45.47 11.82
N GLY A 578 -20.39 -45.61 11.85
CA GLY A 578 -21.17 -45.81 13.07
C GLY A 578 -21.40 -44.52 13.89
N ILE A 579 -21.24 -43.35 13.29
CA ILE A 579 -21.51 -42.04 13.89
C ILE A 579 -22.96 -41.66 13.60
N LYS A 580 -23.71 -41.35 14.65
CA LYS A 580 -25.11 -40.95 14.56
C LYS A 580 -25.45 -39.98 15.69
N ALA A 581 -26.37 -39.07 15.43
CA ALA A 581 -26.95 -38.22 16.46
C ALA A 581 -28.45 -38.06 16.21
N SER A 582 -29.21 -38.40 17.24
CA SER A 582 -30.65 -38.16 17.38
C SER A 582 -30.91 -37.45 18.70
N LEU A 583 -32.18 -37.14 18.97
CA LEU A 583 -32.63 -36.63 20.27
C LEU A 583 -32.27 -37.59 21.42
N THR A 584 -32.33 -38.90 21.18
CA THR A 584 -32.15 -39.94 22.21
C THR A 584 -30.72 -40.45 22.34
N GLU A 585 -29.93 -40.41 21.27
CA GLU A 585 -28.61 -41.02 21.25
C GLU A 585 -27.64 -40.18 20.41
N THR A 586 -26.47 -39.86 20.98
CA THR A 586 -25.40 -39.19 20.26
C THR A 586 -24.11 -40.00 20.37
N LYS A 587 -23.71 -40.61 19.26
CA LYS A 587 -22.41 -41.29 19.09
C LYS A 587 -21.52 -40.44 18.18
N CYS A 588 -20.53 -39.79 18.79
CA CYS A 588 -19.65 -38.80 18.15
C CYS A 588 -18.26 -39.32 17.77
N SER A 589 -17.92 -40.55 18.19
CA SER A 589 -16.63 -41.19 17.91
C SER A 589 -16.75 -42.69 17.69
N THR A 590 -15.69 -43.26 17.12
CA THR A 590 -15.51 -44.70 16.92
C THR A 590 -14.12 -45.14 17.40
N LEU A 591 -13.86 -46.44 17.49
CA LEU A 591 -12.54 -46.96 17.83
C LEU A 591 -11.54 -46.58 16.73
N HIS A 592 -10.34 -46.16 17.12
CA HIS A 592 -9.34 -45.73 16.16
C HIS A 592 -8.77 -46.94 15.39
N PRO A 593 -8.70 -46.89 14.04
CA PRO A 593 -8.45 -48.08 13.20
C PRO A 593 -7.02 -48.65 13.32
N VAL A 594 -6.06 -47.85 13.80
CA VAL A 594 -4.66 -48.27 13.97
C VAL A 594 -4.31 -48.52 15.43
N ASP A 595 -5.07 -47.94 16.36
CA ASP A 595 -4.74 -47.95 17.79
C ASP A 595 -6.04 -48.09 18.59
N PRO A 596 -6.40 -49.32 19.00
CA PRO A 596 -7.65 -49.58 19.72
C PRO A 596 -7.79 -48.84 21.05
N THR A 597 -6.71 -48.30 21.62
CA THR A 597 -6.74 -47.54 22.87
C THR A 597 -7.25 -46.11 22.69
N ARG A 598 -7.24 -45.61 21.44
CA ARG A 598 -7.71 -44.27 21.08
C ARG A 598 -9.05 -44.30 20.39
N LYS A 599 -9.72 -43.15 20.41
CA LYS A 599 -10.96 -42.92 19.68
C LYS A 599 -10.70 -41.96 18.52
N LEU A 600 -11.40 -42.19 17.41
CA LEU A 600 -11.43 -41.28 16.28
C LEU A 600 -12.72 -40.46 16.34
N HIS A 601 -12.58 -39.16 16.58
CA HIS A 601 -13.70 -38.23 16.73
C HIS A 601 -14.15 -37.64 15.39
N PHE A 602 -15.44 -37.34 15.26
CA PHE A 602 -15.99 -36.70 14.06
C PHE A 602 -16.53 -35.32 14.39
N LEU A 603 -16.22 -34.33 13.57
CA LEU A 603 -16.67 -32.95 13.73
C LEU A 603 -17.27 -32.45 12.43
N SER A 604 -18.32 -31.65 12.55
CA SER A 604 -18.83 -30.87 11.43
C SER A 604 -18.19 -29.49 11.43
N ASP A 605 -18.01 -28.89 10.26
CA ASP A 605 -17.56 -27.51 10.14
C ASP A 605 -18.52 -26.53 10.85
N CYS A 606 -18.18 -26.13 12.09
CA CYS A 606 -19.04 -25.29 12.93
C CYS A 606 -19.44 -23.97 12.25
N PRO A 607 -18.52 -23.20 11.63
CA PRO A 607 -18.88 -22.04 10.80
C PRO A 607 -19.93 -22.32 9.72
N HIS A 608 -19.89 -23.50 9.09
CA HIS A 608 -20.92 -23.93 8.15
C HIS A 608 -22.26 -24.20 8.85
N LEU A 609 -22.24 -24.83 10.03
CA LEU A 609 -23.45 -25.05 10.84
C LEU A 609 -24.11 -23.73 11.25
N ILE A 610 -23.34 -22.74 11.69
CA ILE A 610 -23.85 -21.41 12.05
C ILE A 610 -24.45 -20.69 10.81
N LYS A 611 -23.81 -20.84 9.65
CA LYS A 611 -24.36 -20.36 8.37
C LYS A 611 -25.69 -21.05 8.04
N CYS A 612 -25.79 -22.38 8.23
CA CYS A 612 -27.03 -23.13 8.02
C CYS A 612 -28.14 -22.69 8.99
N LEU A 613 -27.82 -22.51 10.26
CA LEU A 613 -28.72 -22.00 11.29
C LEU A 613 -29.24 -20.60 10.91
N ARG A 614 -28.36 -19.69 10.52
CA ARG A 614 -28.75 -18.37 9.98
C ARG A 614 -29.66 -18.51 8.76
N ASN A 615 -29.30 -19.37 7.80
CA ASN A 615 -30.06 -19.55 6.57
C ASN A 615 -31.44 -20.18 6.80
N GLY A 616 -31.58 -21.01 7.84
CA GLY A 616 -32.88 -21.52 8.29
C GLY A 616 -33.74 -20.40 8.88
N LEU A 617 -33.17 -19.58 9.77
CA LEU A 617 -33.86 -18.42 10.35
C LEU A 617 -34.27 -17.37 9.31
N LEU A 618 -33.52 -17.23 8.21
CA LEU A 618 -33.90 -16.39 7.07
C LEU A 618 -35.12 -16.92 6.29
N ARG A 619 -35.36 -18.24 6.33
CA ARG A 619 -36.43 -18.89 5.56
C ARG A 619 -37.72 -18.96 6.36
N SER A 620 -37.61 -19.25 7.65
CA SER A 620 -38.73 -19.40 8.57
C SER A 620 -38.27 -19.07 9.97
N ASP A 621 -39.21 -18.59 10.78
CA ASP A 621 -38.97 -18.39 12.20
C ASP A 621 -38.79 -19.74 12.93
N TYR A 622 -38.15 -19.68 14.08
CA TYR A 622 -37.93 -20.83 14.94
C TYR A 622 -38.87 -20.81 16.13
N GLU A 623 -39.38 -21.97 16.50
CA GLU A 623 -40.24 -22.14 17.68
C GLU A 623 -39.41 -22.81 18.77
N THR A 624 -38.94 -22.01 19.72
CA THR A 624 -38.11 -22.46 20.85
C THR A 624 -38.98 -22.64 22.10
N PRO A 625 -38.54 -23.40 23.12
CA PRO A 625 -39.30 -23.57 24.36
C PRO A 625 -39.67 -22.24 25.04
N GLU A 626 -38.87 -21.19 24.82
CA GLU A 626 -39.08 -19.84 25.34
C GLU A 626 -39.97 -18.96 24.45
N GLY A 627 -40.35 -19.44 23.27
CA GLY A 627 -41.22 -18.75 22.32
C GLY A 627 -40.63 -18.60 20.93
N ARG A 628 -41.26 -17.73 20.14
CA ARG A 628 -40.94 -17.52 18.72
C ARG A 628 -39.68 -16.68 18.54
N VAL A 629 -38.72 -17.21 17.78
CA VAL A 629 -37.49 -16.51 17.39
C VAL A 629 -37.58 -16.08 15.94
N SER A 630 -37.47 -14.77 15.69
CA SER A 630 -37.66 -14.21 14.35
C SER A 630 -36.66 -13.11 14.02
N LEU A 631 -36.33 -12.98 12.73
CA LEU A 631 -35.53 -11.85 12.24
C LEU A 631 -36.33 -10.54 12.13
N GLN A 632 -37.66 -10.57 12.31
CA GLN A 632 -38.47 -9.35 12.36
C GLN A 632 -37.97 -8.39 13.45
N PHE A 633 -37.59 -8.92 14.62
CA PHE A 633 -37.08 -8.15 15.75
C PHE A 633 -35.77 -7.43 15.38
N VAL A 634 -34.87 -8.11 14.67
CA VAL A 634 -33.60 -7.53 14.19
C VAL A 634 -33.83 -6.48 13.10
N ARG A 635 -34.78 -6.71 12.19
CA ARG A 635 -35.15 -5.71 11.18
C ARG A 635 -35.69 -4.44 11.84
N LYS A 636 -36.57 -4.58 12.82
CA LYS A 636 -37.13 -3.45 13.55
C LYS A 636 -36.06 -2.69 14.36
N ALA A 637 -35.15 -3.42 15.01
CA ALA A 637 -34.01 -2.81 15.70
C ALA A 637 -33.14 -1.98 14.75
N LEU A 638 -32.87 -2.49 13.53
CA LEU A 638 -32.11 -1.78 12.52
C LEU A 638 -32.81 -0.52 11.99
N GLU A 639 -34.14 -0.56 11.86
CA GLU A 639 -34.92 0.62 11.49
C GLU A 639 -34.83 1.71 12.56
N LEU A 640 -35.00 1.33 13.83
CA LEU A 640 -34.91 2.25 14.97
C LEU A 640 -33.50 2.82 15.14
N ASP A 641 -32.46 2.00 14.98
CA ASP A 641 -31.06 2.42 15.01
C ASP A 641 -30.72 3.35 13.82
N GLY A 642 -31.32 3.09 12.65
CA GLY A 642 -31.17 3.91 11.45
C GLY A 642 -31.70 5.34 11.59
N CYS A 643 -32.65 5.59 12.50
CA CYS A 643 -33.15 6.93 12.81
C CYS A 643 -32.18 7.77 13.66
N SER A 644 -31.17 7.14 14.29
CA SER A 644 -30.15 7.85 15.07
C SER A 644 -29.09 8.46 14.15
N VAL A 645 -28.99 9.80 14.13
CA VAL A 645 -28.10 10.55 13.22
C VAL A 645 -26.67 10.67 13.75
N THR A 646 -26.43 10.42 15.05
CA THR A 646 -25.15 10.72 15.70
C THR A 646 -24.38 9.50 16.21
N LEU A 647 -25.04 8.46 16.72
CA LEU A 647 -24.43 7.21 17.19
C LEU A 647 -25.36 6.01 16.96
N GLN A 648 -24.93 5.08 16.12
CA GLN A 648 -25.63 3.81 15.84
C GLN A 648 -25.10 2.70 16.74
N ALA A 649 -25.98 2.08 17.52
CA ALA A 649 -25.66 0.94 18.37
C ALA A 649 -25.28 -0.30 17.55
N MET A 650 -25.90 -0.49 16.38
CA MET A 650 -25.67 -1.63 15.50
C MET A 650 -24.73 -1.29 14.35
N HIS A 651 -23.70 -0.48 14.59
CA HIS A 651 -22.77 -0.02 13.56
C HIS A 651 -22.10 -1.18 12.79
N GLY A 652 -22.21 -1.14 11.47
CA GLY A 652 -21.70 -2.18 10.56
C GLY A 652 -22.64 -3.36 10.34
N ILE A 653 -23.78 -3.41 11.03
CA ILE A 653 -24.90 -4.28 10.66
C ILE A 653 -25.73 -3.54 9.60
N THR A 654 -26.10 -4.25 8.55
CA THR A 654 -26.77 -3.70 7.36
C THR A 654 -27.91 -4.60 6.94
N GLY A 655 -28.74 -4.13 5.99
CA GLY A 655 -29.78 -4.95 5.37
C GLY A 655 -29.28 -6.27 4.78
N SER A 656 -27.99 -6.38 4.39
CA SER A 656 -27.39 -7.64 3.95
C SER A 656 -27.35 -8.73 5.02
N HIS A 657 -27.51 -8.39 6.31
CA HIS A 657 -27.53 -9.37 7.41
C HIS A 657 -28.89 -10.05 7.54
N THR A 658 -29.98 -9.28 7.38
CA THR A 658 -31.37 -9.75 7.53
C THR A 658 -32.02 -10.13 6.21
N ASN A 659 -31.57 -9.55 5.09
CA ASN A 659 -32.06 -9.79 3.73
C ASN A 659 -30.89 -10.01 2.74
N PRO A 660 -30.02 -11.01 2.95
CA PRO A 660 -28.89 -11.29 2.06
C PRO A 660 -29.34 -11.83 0.69
N ASN A 661 -28.63 -11.44 -0.36
CA ASN A 661 -28.69 -12.11 -1.66
C ASN A 661 -28.03 -13.51 -1.61
N ASN A 662 -28.13 -14.28 -2.70
CA ASN A 662 -27.60 -15.65 -2.75
C ASN A 662 -26.08 -15.74 -2.51
N PHE A 663 -25.29 -14.75 -2.92
CA PHE A 663 -23.85 -14.71 -2.65
C PHE A 663 -23.55 -14.32 -1.20
N GLU A 664 -24.32 -13.40 -0.62
CA GLU A 664 -24.21 -12.98 0.78
C GLU A 664 -24.65 -14.08 1.76
N LYS A 665 -25.58 -14.96 1.37
CA LYS A 665 -25.94 -16.18 2.13
C LYS A 665 -24.76 -17.12 2.34
N MET A 666 -23.73 -17.05 1.49
CA MET A 666 -22.51 -17.85 1.63
C MET A 666 -21.47 -17.20 2.55
N LYS A 667 -21.57 -15.89 2.83
CA LYS A 667 -20.63 -15.18 3.71
C LYS A 667 -20.87 -15.55 5.17
N VAL A 668 -19.96 -16.34 5.73
CA VAL A 668 -19.95 -16.70 7.16
C VAL A 668 -19.81 -15.47 8.06
N SER A 669 -19.07 -14.45 7.63
CA SER A 669 -18.89 -13.22 8.41
C SER A 669 -20.22 -12.52 8.74
N LEU A 670 -21.17 -12.52 7.80
CA LEU A 670 -22.49 -11.92 8.02
C LEU A 670 -23.31 -12.73 9.05
N ALA A 671 -23.17 -14.06 9.04
CA ALA A 671 -23.83 -14.91 10.04
C ALA A 671 -23.24 -14.69 11.44
N PHE A 672 -21.91 -14.54 11.54
CA PHE A 672 -21.25 -14.29 12.83
C PHE A 672 -21.57 -12.90 13.37
N GLN A 673 -21.64 -11.90 12.49
CA GLN A 673 -22.03 -10.54 12.86
C GLN A 673 -23.50 -10.46 13.28
N LEU A 674 -24.38 -11.24 12.66
CA LEU A 674 -25.79 -11.32 13.02
C LEU A 674 -25.99 -11.85 14.45
N PHE A 675 -25.26 -12.90 14.85
CA PHE A 675 -25.26 -13.40 16.23
C PHE A 675 -24.18 -12.72 17.09
N GLY A 676 -23.74 -11.51 16.73
CA GLY A 676 -22.71 -10.77 17.44
C GLY A 676 -23.28 -9.89 18.57
N GLU A 677 -22.40 -9.46 19.47
CA GLU A 677 -22.76 -8.57 20.60
C GLU A 677 -23.48 -7.31 20.17
N LYS A 678 -23.10 -6.72 19.02
CA LYS A 678 -23.73 -5.49 18.50
C LYS A 678 -25.23 -5.66 18.26
N VAL A 679 -25.63 -6.81 17.71
CA VAL A 679 -27.05 -7.10 17.48
C VAL A 679 -27.74 -7.33 18.81
N ILE A 680 -27.14 -8.09 19.72
CA ILE A 680 -27.70 -8.33 21.06
C ILE A 680 -27.91 -7.02 21.83
N HIS A 681 -26.90 -6.14 21.86
CA HIS A 681 -27.00 -4.82 22.50
C HIS A 681 -28.03 -3.93 21.80
N GLY A 682 -28.11 -3.97 20.46
CA GLY A 682 -29.15 -3.24 19.72
C GLY A 682 -30.55 -3.71 20.06
N LEU A 683 -30.77 -5.03 20.12
CA LEU A 683 -32.05 -5.61 20.52
C LEU A 683 -32.42 -5.25 21.98
N GLN A 684 -31.43 -5.12 22.87
CA GLN A 684 -31.66 -4.70 24.26
C GLN A 684 -31.94 -3.19 24.37
N LEU A 685 -31.23 -2.36 23.62
CA LEU A 685 -31.37 -0.90 23.63
C LEU A 685 -32.74 -0.47 23.10
N TYR A 686 -33.18 -1.09 22.00
CA TYR A 686 -34.45 -0.77 21.35
C TYR A 686 -35.61 -1.65 21.81
N LYS A 687 -35.47 -2.32 22.97
CA LYS A 687 -36.42 -3.32 23.47
C LYS A 687 -37.87 -2.81 23.47
N SER A 688 -38.14 -1.67 24.10
CA SER A 688 -39.50 -1.10 24.18
C SER A 688 -40.11 -0.85 22.80
N GLY A 689 -39.39 -0.13 21.92
CA GLY A 689 -39.88 0.17 20.58
C GLY A 689 -40.03 -1.05 19.67
N ILE A 690 -39.33 -2.15 19.95
CA ILE A 690 -39.52 -3.43 19.26
C ILE A 690 -40.75 -4.14 19.81
N GLU A 691 -40.92 -4.22 21.13
CA GLU A 691 -42.04 -4.89 21.80
C GLU A 691 -43.38 -4.27 21.42
N ASP A 692 -43.44 -2.94 21.28
CA ASP A 692 -44.63 -2.20 20.83
C ASP A 692 -45.13 -2.64 19.44
N THR A 693 -44.23 -3.14 18.57
CA THR A 693 -44.57 -3.47 17.17
C THR A 693 -44.58 -4.98 16.91
N CYS A 694 -43.67 -5.72 17.53
CA CYS A 694 -43.36 -7.11 17.17
C CYS A 694 -43.69 -8.13 18.28
N GLY A 695 -44.13 -7.67 19.45
CA GLY A 695 -44.38 -8.50 20.63
C GLY A 695 -43.12 -8.85 21.43
N ASP A 696 -43.24 -9.80 22.35
CA ASP A 696 -42.16 -10.18 23.27
C ASP A 696 -40.88 -10.65 22.54
N ILE A 697 -39.77 -9.98 22.85
CA ILE A 697 -38.45 -10.23 22.25
C ILE A 697 -37.61 -11.24 23.07
N THR A 698 -38.08 -11.63 24.26
CA THR A 698 -37.30 -12.40 25.24
C THR A 698 -36.72 -13.69 24.66
N ALA A 699 -37.53 -14.44 23.90
CA ALA A 699 -37.10 -15.66 23.22
C ALA A 699 -35.94 -15.41 22.23
N THR A 700 -36.05 -14.36 21.41
CA THR A 700 -35.03 -14.00 20.41
C THR A 700 -33.74 -13.55 21.08
N LEU A 701 -33.82 -12.73 22.14
CA LEU A 701 -32.65 -12.31 22.91
C LEU A 701 -31.91 -13.48 23.54
N LYS A 702 -32.64 -14.43 24.16
CA LYS A 702 -32.06 -15.63 24.76
C LYS A 702 -31.39 -16.51 23.72
N PHE A 703 -32.07 -16.77 22.59
CA PHE A 703 -31.53 -17.53 21.49
C PHE A 703 -30.24 -16.92 20.92
N PHE A 704 -30.24 -15.61 20.63
CA PHE A 704 -29.07 -14.94 20.08
C PHE A 704 -27.87 -15.00 21.04
N LYS A 705 -28.10 -14.87 22.36
CA LYS A 705 -27.06 -15.05 23.37
C LYS A 705 -26.49 -16.48 23.40
N ILE A 706 -27.36 -17.50 23.36
CA ILE A 706 -26.94 -18.91 23.33
C ILE A 706 -26.07 -19.19 22.10
N ILE A 707 -26.50 -18.73 20.92
CA ILE A 707 -25.73 -18.93 19.68
C ILE A 707 -24.44 -18.10 19.67
N HIS A 708 -24.46 -16.89 20.23
CA HIS A 708 -23.27 -16.06 20.40
C HIS A 708 -22.20 -16.75 21.24
N ASP A 709 -22.58 -17.24 22.41
CA ASP A 709 -21.71 -17.98 23.32
C ASP A 709 -21.15 -19.23 22.62
N LEU A 710 -22.00 -19.99 21.91
CA LEU A 710 -21.56 -21.13 21.11
C LEU A 710 -20.51 -20.74 20.08
N VAL A 711 -20.73 -19.64 19.33
CA VAL A 711 -19.77 -19.16 18.33
C VAL A 711 -18.44 -18.78 18.98
N GLN A 712 -18.45 -18.06 20.10
CA GLN A 712 -17.22 -17.69 20.81
C GLN A 712 -16.43 -18.95 21.24
N MET A 713 -17.12 -19.91 21.86
CA MET A 713 -16.49 -21.14 22.36
C MET A 713 -15.96 -22.03 21.23
N MET A 714 -16.67 -22.14 20.11
CA MET A 714 -16.30 -23.00 18.98
C MET A 714 -15.36 -22.35 17.97
N THR A 715 -14.99 -21.08 18.17
CA THR A 715 -14.10 -20.34 17.25
C THR A 715 -12.89 -19.71 17.94
N SER A 716 -12.57 -20.17 19.15
CA SER A 716 -11.43 -19.74 19.97
C SER A 716 -10.08 -19.87 19.25
N ARG A 717 -9.33 -18.77 19.15
CA ARG A 717 -8.06 -18.69 18.39
C ARG A 717 -6.80 -18.53 19.23
N PHE A 718 -6.95 -18.17 20.50
CA PHE A 718 -5.80 -17.87 21.36
C PHE A 718 -6.01 -18.40 22.79
N PRO A 719 -4.92 -18.58 23.57
CA PRO A 719 -4.96 -19.35 24.82
C PRO A 719 -5.90 -18.81 25.91
N ALA A 720 -6.23 -17.51 25.88
CA ALA A 720 -7.12 -16.88 26.86
C ALA A 720 -8.60 -17.24 26.61
N GLU A 721 -9.00 -17.40 25.35
CA GLU A 721 -10.35 -17.83 24.95
C GLU A 721 -10.45 -19.35 24.79
N ALA A 722 -9.38 -20.10 25.09
CA ALA A 722 -9.34 -21.54 24.83
C ALA A 722 -10.23 -22.34 25.80
N LEU A 723 -10.78 -23.44 25.32
CA LEU A 723 -11.61 -24.32 26.13
C LEU A 723 -10.73 -25.07 27.13
N ARG A 724 -11.09 -25.03 28.41
CA ARG A 724 -10.35 -25.64 29.52
C ARG A 724 -11.24 -26.64 30.25
N PRO A 725 -10.65 -27.70 30.83
CA PRO A 725 -11.43 -28.61 31.66
C PRO A 725 -12.05 -27.81 32.82
N SER A 726 -13.31 -28.12 33.15
CA SER A 726 -14.06 -27.48 34.24
C SER A 726 -14.23 -25.96 34.14
N SER A 727 -14.15 -25.37 32.94
CA SER A 727 -14.48 -23.95 32.76
C SER A 727 -15.98 -23.73 32.59
N ALA A 728 -16.45 -22.51 32.90
CA ALA A 728 -17.83 -22.10 32.64
C ALA A 728 -18.23 -22.29 31.15
N SER A 729 -17.27 -22.24 30.22
CA SER A 729 -17.51 -22.53 28.81
C SER A 729 -17.90 -23.99 28.55
N VAL A 730 -17.31 -24.93 29.29
CA VAL A 730 -17.68 -26.36 29.18
C VAL A 730 -19.11 -26.58 29.68
N GLU A 731 -19.49 -25.93 30.77
CA GLU A 731 -20.86 -25.97 31.29
C GLU A 731 -21.85 -25.36 30.28
N LYS A 732 -21.54 -24.19 29.71
CA LYS A 732 -22.35 -23.58 28.65
C LYS A 732 -22.52 -24.48 27.43
N LEU A 733 -21.49 -25.23 27.03
CA LEU A 733 -21.59 -26.20 25.93
C LEU A 733 -22.52 -27.36 26.29
N ARG A 734 -22.47 -27.88 27.52
CA ARG A 734 -23.40 -28.91 28.01
C ARG A 734 -24.84 -28.38 28.06
N SER A 735 -25.05 -27.19 28.61
CA SER A 735 -26.36 -26.53 28.61
C SER A 735 -26.87 -26.26 27.20
N PHE A 736 -26.00 -25.97 26.23
CA PHE A 736 -26.39 -25.86 24.82
C PHE A 736 -26.88 -27.20 24.24
N GLN A 737 -26.27 -28.33 24.62
CA GLN A 737 -26.76 -29.65 24.19
C GLN A 737 -28.14 -29.96 24.75
N GLU A 738 -28.35 -29.67 26.04
CA GLU A 738 -29.66 -29.80 26.70
C GLU A 738 -30.70 -28.89 26.04
N TYR A 739 -30.35 -27.62 25.78
CA TYR A 739 -31.20 -26.67 25.07
C TYR A 739 -31.58 -27.17 23.67
N LEU A 740 -30.62 -27.73 22.93
CA LEU A 740 -30.88 -28.29 21.60
C LEU A 740 -31.83 -29.50 21.67
N SER A 741 -31.72 -30.34 22.71
CA SER A 741 -32.68 -31.43 22.99
C SER A 741 -34.07 -30.91 23.35
N SER A 742 -34.18 -29.97 24.28
CA SER A 742 -35.49 -29.40 24.64
C SER A 742 -36.16 -28.69 23.48
N TRP A 743 -35.38 -28.03 22.61
CA TRP A 743 -35.92 -27.36 21.43
C TRP A 743 -36.45 -28.35 20.40
N GLU A 744 -35.71 -29.42 20.09
CA GLU A 744 -36.19 -30.46 19.18
C GLU A 744 -37.45 -31.16 19.72
N ASP A 745 -37.49 -31.47 21.02
CA ASP A 745 -38.63 -32.10 21.69
C ASP A 745 -39.88 -31.20 21.68
N HIS A 746 -39.71 -29.90 22.00
CA HIS A 746 -40.80 -28.91 21.95
C HIS A 746 -41.47 -28.85 20.58
N THR A 747 -40.68 -28.88 19.51
CA THR A 747 -41.22 -28.83 18.14
C THR A 747 -41.83 -30.15 17.67
N LYS A 748 -41.61 -31.27 18.38
CA LYS A 748 -42.09 -32.63 18.01
C LYS A 748 -41.80 -32.99 16.54
N GLY A 749 -40.70 -32.46 15.97
CA GLY A 749 -40.34 -32.65 14.55
C GLY A 749 -41.21 -31.86 13.54
N GLN A 750 -42.00 -30.89 13.97
CA GLN A 750 -42.79 -29.99 13.13
C GLN A 750 -41.98 -28.77 12.64
N LYS A 751 -42.61 -27.85 11.89
CA LYS A 751 -41.96 -26.63 11.39
C LYS A 751 -41.47 -25.78 12.58
N GLY A 752 -40.31 -25.12 12.42
CA GLY A 752 -39.73 -24.25 13.46
C GLY A 752 -38.46 -24.77 14.13
N PHE A 753 -37.90 -25.88 13.66
CA PHE A 753 -36.61 -26.43 14.12
C PHE A 753 -35.50 -26.34 13.05
N LEU A 754 -34.26 -26.63 13.46
CA LEU A 754 -33.10 -26.79 12.57
C LEU A 754 -33.31 -27.96 11.59
N SER A 755 -32.60 -27.95 10.46
CA SER A 755 -32.58 -29.13 9.59
C SER A 755 -31.90 -30.30 10.29
N GLN A 756 -32.34 -31.54 10.01
CA GLN A 756 -31.79 -32.74 10.65
C GLN A 756 -30.26 -32.84 10.52
N SER A 757 -29.71 -32.49 9.36
CA SER A 757 -28.24 -32.48 9.16
C SER A 757 -27.53 -31.41 10.00
N THR A 758 -28.17 -30.25 10.23
CA THR A 758 -27.58 -29.17 11.06
C THR A 758 -27.64 -29.54 12.54
N ALA A 759 -28.79 -30.03 13.01
CA ALA A 759 -28.97 -30.48 14.39
C ALA A 759 -28.02 -31.64 14.74
N ALA A 760 -27.99 -32.69 13.91
CA ALA A 760 -27.06 -33.80 14.10
C ALA A 760 -25.59 -33.35 14.05
N GLY A 761 -25.26 -32.42 13.15
CA GLY A 761 -23.94 -31.80 13.08
C GLY A 761 -23.55 -31.09 14.37
N LEU A 762 -24.43 -30.26 14.93
CA LEU A 762 -24.19 -29.55 16.19
C LEU A 762 -24.02 -30.53 17.36
N ARG A 763 -24.91 -31.52 17.50
CA ARG A 763 -24.83 -32.55 18.56
C ARG A 763 -23.49 -33.29 18.53
N VAL A 764 -23.13 -33.84 17.36
CA VAL A 764 -21.87 -34.59 17.20
C VAL A 764 -20.66 -33.69 17.47
N THR A 765 -20.65 -32.47 16.90
CA THR A 765 -19.50 -31.57 17.03
C THR A 765 -19.27 -31.16 18.48
N VAL A 766 -20.32 -30.76 19.21
CA VAL A 766 -20.18 -30.37 20.63
C VAL A 766 -19.76 -31.57 21.49
N SER A 767 -20.37 -32.75 21.29
CA SER A 767 -19.97 -33.97 22.01
C SER A 767 -18.52 -34.37 21.72
N SER A 768 -18.08 -34.27 20.46
CA SER A 768 -16.70 -34.56 20.07
C SER A 768 -15.72 -33.60 20.71
N VAL A 769 -16.00 -32.29 20.72
CA VAL A 769 -15.11 -31.29 21.36
C VAL A 769 -14.98 -31.53 22.87
N LEU A 770 -16.09 -31.83 23.55
CA LEU A 770 -16.07 -32.15 24.98
C LEU A 770 -15.26 -33.41 25.26
N SER A 771 -15.47 -34.46 24.46
CA SER A 771 -14.72 -35.72 24.62
C SER A 771 -13.24 -35.59 24.25
N LEU A 772 -12.91 -34.80 23.22
CA LEU A 772 -11.54 -34.51 22.81
C LEU A 772 -10.81 -33.69 23.88
N LEU A 773 -11.46 -32.66 24.44
CA LEU A 773 -10.88 -31.88 25.53
C LEU A 773 -10.50 -32.77 26.71
N GLN A 774 -11.40 -33.69 27.10
CA GLN A 774 -11.12 -34.64 28.18
C GLN A 774 -9.90 -35.51 27.85
N TYR A 775 -9.91 -36.16 26.67
CA TYR A 775 -8.80 -37.00 26.24
C TYR A 775 -7.45 -36.25 26.17
N LEU A 776 -7.43 -35.08 25.55
CA LEU A 776 -6.23 -34.26 25.39
C LEU A 776 -5.66 -33.83 26.75
N THR A 777 -6.52 -33.45 27.69
CA THR A 777 -6.09 -32.94 29.00
C THR A 777 -5.71 -34.04 29.98
N GLU A 778 -6.49 -35.11 30.06
CA GLU A 778 -6.28 -36.21 31.02
C GLU A 778 -5.21 -37.22 30.56
N LYS A 779 -5.12 -37.51 29.25
CA LYS A 779 -4.22 -38.54 28.72
C LYS A 779 -2.96 -37.99 28.07
N LEU A 780 -3.08 -36.89 27.33
CA LEU A 780 -1.98 -36.35 26.53
C LEU A 780 -1.29 -35.12 27.16
N GLY A 781 -1.76 -34.63 28.31
CA GLY A 781 -1.12 -33.55 29.06
C GLY A 781 -1.32 -32.15 28.48
N TYR A 782 -2.31 -31.95 27.60
CA TYR A 782 -2.67 -30.62 27.11
C TYR A 782 -3.33 -29.78 28.21
N ARG A 783 -3.08 -28.46 28.23
CA ARG A 783 -3.71 -27.56 29.22
C ARG A 783 -5.10 -27.06 28.81
N TYR A 784 -5.34 -26.98 27.50
CA TYR A 784 -6.56 -26.41 26.91
C TYR A 784 -6.67 -26.84 25.44
N LEU A 785 -7.86 -26.64 24.86
CA LEU A 785 -8.17 -26.90 23.47
C LEU A 785 -8.56 -25.60 22.73
N MET A 786 -7.92 -25.35 21.59
CA MET A 786 -8.28 -24.25 20.67
C MET A 786 -9.18 -24.76 19.55
N THR A 787 -10.48 -24.55 19.70
CA THR A 787 -11.54 -25.06 18.81
C THR A 787 -11.50 -24.52 17.38
N SER A 788 -10.90 -23.34 17.15
CA SER A 788 -10.73 -22.81 15.78
C SER A 788 -9.86 -23.68 14.86
N ARG A 789 -9.04 -24.56 15.43
CA ARG A 789 -8.18 -25.49 14.69
C ARG A 789 -8.95 -26.68 14.12
N GLU A 790 -10.11 -26.97 14.68
CA GLU A 790 -10.97 -28.09 14.33
C GLU A 790 -12.00 -27.73 13.27
N ALA A 791 -12.16 -26.43 12.99
CA ALA A 791 -13.05 -25.92 11.96
C ALA A 791 -12.40 -25.98 10.57
N ASN A 792 -13.19 -26.34 9.55
CA ASN A 792 -12.79 -26.38 8.14
C ASN A 792 -12.45 -24.98 7.58
N THR A 793 -12.56 -23.94 8.41
CA THR A 793 -12.03 -22.62 8.11
C THR A 793 -10.56 -22.65 7.71
N ARG A 794 -9.73 -23.59 8.18
CA ARG A 794 -8.36 -23.66 7.65
C ARG A 794 -8.29 -24.12 6.20
N VAL A 795 -9.17 -24.95 5.66
CA VAL A 795 -9.16 -25.25 4.22
C VAL A 795 -9.70 -24.07 3.39
N ARG A 796 -10.62 -23.28 3.98
CA ARG A 796 -11.18 -22.06 3.35
C ARG A 796 -10.35 -20.78 3.53
N ILE A 797 -9.56 -20.69 4.61
CA ILE A 797 -8.72 -19.54 5.02
C ILE A 797 -7.24 -19.82 4.80
N ASP A 798 -6.78 -21.10 4.76
CA ASP A 798 -5.54 -21.38 4.06
C ASP A 798 -5.76 -20.79 2.69
N HIS A 799 -4.84 -19.94 2.35
CA HIS A 799 -4.81 -19.36 1.04
C HIS A 799 -4.69 -20.46 -0.03
N SER A 800 -4.77 -21.78 0.20
CA SER A 800 -4.78 -22.79 -0.89
C SER A 800 -5.98 -22.60 -1.83
N CYS A 801 -7.22 -22.78 -1.36
CA CYS A 801 -8.41 -22.67 -2.21
C CYS A 801 -8.61 -21.24 -2.74
N ASN A 802 -8.34 -20.25 -1.88
CA ASN A 802 -8.49 -18.84 -2.23
C ASN A 802 -7.28 -18.29 -2.98
N SER A 803 -6.08 -18.89 -2.97
CA SER A 803 -4.94 -18.50 -3.83
C SER A 803 -4.93 -19.25 -5.15
N GLU A 804 -5.51 -20.45 -5.22
CA GLU A 804 -5.84 -21.05 -6.51
C GLU A 804 -6.84 -20.16 -7.27
N GLY A 805 -7.80 -19.57 -6.57
CA GLY A 805 -8.68 -18.50 -7.09
C GLY A 805 -8.04 -17.11 -7.21
N ALA A 806 -7.25 -16.64 -6.23
CA ALA A 806 -6.71 -15.27 -6.16
C ALA A 806 -5.31 -15.10 -6.78
N SER A 807 -4.67 -16.17 -7.24
CA SER A 807 -3.43 -16.10 -8.04
C SER A 807 -3.66 -15.42 -9.40
N ASP A 808 -4.92 -15.22 -9.80
CA ASP A 808 -5.32 -14.39 -10.92
C ASP A 808 -6.48 -13.44 -10.57
N GLY A 809 -6.34 -12.17 -10.93
CA GLY A 809 -7.33 -11.11 -10.62
C GLY A 809 -8.57 -11.10 -11.53
N ARG A 810 -8.87 -12.19 -12.26
CA ARG A 810 -9.98 -12.24 -13.25
C ARG A 810 -10.74 -13.57 -13.42
N SER A 811 -10.29 -14.70 -12.88
CA SER A 811 -11.04 -15.97 -12.93
C SER A 811 -11.45 -16.37 -11.52
N THR A 812 -12.74 -16.53 -11.26
CA THR A 812 -13.25 -16.92 -9.94
C THR A 812 -13.24 -18.44 -9.73
N GLN A 813 -13.03 -19.24 -10.78
CA GLN A 813 -12.97 -20.70 -10.68
C GLN A 813 -11.64 -21.26 -11.21
N PRO A 814 -11.00 -22.18 -10.45
CA PRO A 814 -9.77 -22.84 -10.84
C PRO A 814 -10.02 -23.89 -11.93
N LYS A 815 -9.07 -24.01 -12.85
CA LYS A 815 -9.01 -25.05 -13.89
C LYS A 815 -8.04 -26.14 -13.46
N LEU A 816 -8.43 -27.38 -13.65
CA LEU A 816 -7.47 -28.48 -13.65
C LEU A 816 -6.59 -28.37 -14.90
N LEU A 817 -5.30 -28.20 -14.68
CA LEU A 817 -4.28 -28.34 -15.71
C LEU A 817 -3.23 -29.32 -15.17
N GLY A 818 -2.62 -30.07 -16.08
CA GLY A 818 -1.81 -31.24 -15.77
C GLY A 818 -0.89 -31.13 -14.58
N ASN A 819 -0.85 -32.23 -13.82
CA ASN A 819 -0.01 -32.53 -12.63
C ASN A 819 -0.64 -32.25 -11.26
N GLY A 820 -1.97 -32.31 -11.11
CA GLY A 820 -2.61 -32.03 -9.82
C GLY A 820 -2.37 -30.62 -9.30
N ALA A 821 -1.96 -29.69 -10.17
CA ALA A 821 -1.66 -28.30 -9.85
C ALA A 821 -2.58 -27.39 -10.66
N VAL A 822 -3.39 -26.57 -9.98
CA VAL A 822 -4.19 -25.52 -10.62
C VAL A 822 -3.26 -24.50 -11.26
N ALA A 823 -3.33 -24.32 -12.58
CA ALA A 823 -2.46 -23.38 -13.28
C ALA A 823 -3.02 -21.94 -13.26
N PRO A 824 -2.17 -20.92 -13.01
CA PRO A 824 -2.59 -19.52 -12.96
C PRO A 824 -2.77 -18.92 -14.38
N PRO A 825 -3.93 -18.29 -14.69
CA PRO A 825 -4.13 -17.55 -15.94
C PRO A 825 -3.48 -16.14 -15.97
N ARG A 826 -3.42 -15.55 -17.18
CA ARG A 826 -2.61 -14.35 -17.50
C ARG A 826 -3.27 -13.00 -17.10
N ALA A 827 -2.87 -12.48 -15.95
CA ALA A 827 -2.52 -11.08 -15.60
C ALA A 827 -3.34 -9.88 -16.14
N ILE A 828 -4.20 -9.25 -15.30
CA ILE A 828 -4.44 -7.78 -15.19
C ILE A 828 -4.78 -7.37 -13.73
N ARG A 829 -4.34 -6.16 -13.29
CA ARG A 829 -4.51 -5.49 -11.96
C ARG A 829 -5.98 -5.27 -11.52
N VAL A 830 -6.25 -5.41 -10.23
CA VAL A 830 -7.40 -4.76 -9.54
C VAL A 830 -6.92 -4.08 -8.25
N LYS A 831 -7.39 -2.84 -8.05
CA LYS A 831 -7.17 -1.95 -6.91
C LYS A 831 -8.28 -2.14 -5.88
N GLY A 832 -7.94 -1.96 -4.60
CA GLY A 832 -8.88 -1.68 -3.52
C GLY A 832 -9.07 -2.88 -2.62
N TRP A 833 -8.45 -2.82 -1.43
CA TRP A 833 -8.92 -3.36 -0.15
C TRP A 833 -7.87 -2.89 0.87
N ARG A 834 -8.15 -1.76 1.52
CA ARG A 834 -7.45 -1.21 2.69
C ARG A 834 -8.52 -0.69 3.63
N GLN A 835 -8.30 -0.94 4.93
CA GLN A 835 -9.00 -0.44 6.13
C GLN A 835 -10.31 -1.17 6.50
N SER A 836 -10.62 -1.50 7.75
CA SER A 836 -9.96 -1.38 9.09
C SER A 836 -10.68 -2.38 10.05
N LEU A 837 -10.22 -2.80 11.24
CA LEU A 837 -9.54 -2.16 12.39
C LEU A 837 -8.52 -3.15 13.01
N ALA A 838 -7.23 -2.81 13.16
CA ALA A 838 -6.56 -2.14 14.31
C ALA A 838 -6.51 -3.01 15.60
N GLY A 839 -5.37 -3.48 16.12
CA GLY A 839 -3.98 -3.33 15.74
C GLY A 839 -3.07 -4.34 16.44
N ARG A 840 -1.76 -4.12 16.29
CA ARG A 840 -0.59 -4.94 16.68
C ARG A 840 0.05 -5.71 15.51
N THR A 841 1.32 -5.38 15.38
CA THR A 841 2.36 -5.78 14.44
C THR A 841 2.63 -7.29 14.51
N THR A 842 1.94 -8.07 13.68
CA THR A 842 2.32 -9.47 13.45
C THR A 842 3.26 -9.52 12.25
N ARG A 843 4.54 -9.78 12.50
CA ARG A 843 5.54 -10.11 11.47
C ARG A 843 4.98 -11.21 10.57
N VAL A 844 5.02 -10.96 9.26
CA VAL A 844 4.57 -11.87 8.21
C VAL A 844 5.57 -13.03 8.12
N LEU A 845 5.26 -14.14 8.80
CA LEU A 845 5.87 -15.45 8.54
C LEU A 845 4.96 -16.17 7.53
N LEU A 846 5.28 -15.99 6.25
CA LEU A 846 4.62 -16.63 5.12
C LEU A 846 5.24 -18.02 4.91
N VAL A 847 4.65 -19.00 5.56
CA VAL A 847 4.93 -20.44 5.41
C VAL A 847 3.79 -21.04 4.57
N HIS A 848 4.15 -21.95 3.65
CA HIS A 848 3.32 -22.92 2.94
C HIS A 848 3.25 -22.86 1.41
N TYR A 849 3.35 -24.01 0.73
CA TYR A 849 4.39 -25.07 0.68
C TYR A 849 3.87 -26.04 -0.40
N SER A 850 4.70 -26.35 -1.40
CA SER A 850 4.45 -27.48 -2.30
C SER A 850 4.56 -28.77 -1.49
N PRO A 851 3.84 -29.86 -1.81
CA PRO A 851 3.88 -31.13 -1.07
C PRO A 851 5.28 -31.75 -0.85
N TYR A 852 6.34 -31.23 -1.47
CA TYR A 852 7.74 -31.69 -1.32
C TYR A 852 8.66 -30.78 -0.54
N LEU A 853 8.18 -29.63 -0.11
CA LEU A 853 9.04 -28.63 0.48
C LEU A 853 8.95 -28.76 2.00
N ALA A 854 9.70 -29.70 2.58
CA ALA A 854 10.02 -29.65 4.00
C ALA A 854 11.01 -28.49 4.21
N TYR A 855 10.61 -27.44 4.91
CA TYR A 855 11.56 -26.48 5.45
C TYR A 855 11.70 -26.68 6.94
N VAL A 856 12.97 -26.75 7.30
CA VAL A 856 13.58 -26.50 8.58
C VAL A 856 13.40 -25.00 8.87
N GLU A 857 12.59 -24.65 9.86
CA GLU A 857 12.78 -23.38 10.57
C GLU A 857 13.51 -23.72 11.86
N MET A 858 14.80 -23.38 11.91
CA MET A 858 15.55 -23.28 13.15
C MET A 858 15.06 -22.04 13.91
N SER A 859 14.82 -22.24 15.22
CA SER A 859 14.49 -21.28 16.29
C SER A 859 13.15 -20.55 16.23
#